data_AF-A0A0J7KEJ3-F1
#
_entry.id   AF-A0A0J7KEJ3-F1
#
_cell.length_a   1.000
_cell.length_b   1.000
_cell.length_c   1.000
_cell.angle_alpha   90.00
_cell.angle_beta   90.00
_cell.angle_gamma   90.00
#
_symmetry.space_group_name_H-M   'P 1'
#
loop_
_entity.id
_entity.type
_entity.pdbx_description
1 polymer ?
#
loop_
_entity_poly.entity_id
_entity_poly.type
_entity_poly.pdbx_seq_one_letter_code
_entity_poly.pdbx_strand_id
1 'polypeptide(L)'
;MIYTIQFDTSVSDLRPIKELKSEILVKTFIWAQWDMINQVLYHIHHRRIPASVVTENDNENNSKSSKPTLSGLQFHDDLPHETVLNIPLNLPLLSPSSNCGTYEDDVIPLRVHDCSLDLIVVSDTKGMVCVCHYYLYRPVQPPQHVLNSLNESNTVHFAYSVTLLHHSCVIHCVIPGITWSRAKLMRPTFAIYESHHMIVFVPGLFAHLLEIGVNHDPCCHILCGPPPSIPSRVSYLVPLLDLDNTNKGTRKNSYNLDSKTIGCSEGNSSFTNSSSILTIDLPTLDLVPLIIPPDFLVEVFRKEISVEIRLGILHYFLCHKNDTEVIAELMSIVAEKPRSLDIPRFMQEILIGGSYALVQKNLLADTIPLLSLLPVTTIGDYMTVDIKMNDLDITLSHEKLWNTSVMLLSPQQRLVPYRSDLWTRLWDQLNKNGGDKLRFKPSHIAEKLLVSLACYQPEALSRCNTPMSPSGGFVAVPLGDFMGNRNIKLDSGLPFNETESCTASKQEHIVSVNLRELSMYLLKNGTRTSTMHMRGSCTPLHVHAMATRYVAAQLEASRILCQILCKAAGVDPRIEQERGFNLVDQLDEARRWLLFMLLQRYRHAIENIAFPAPQGFASFFTYLGYRTLKYSMFLQYVERSVFELQVDVTKIILADISDTKENVIQKLKLLSFLPRSRAKRLLNQWLHPVSLMLRAREHAANILCGEVSQSRIGSRTLQHRNHHNSLAAFPSADRLSPLDTFLDLLTAKGAN
;
A
#
# COMPACT_ATOMS: atom_id res chain seq x y z
N MET A 1 -0.84 -37.60 27.97
CA MET A 1 -0.09 -38.74 27.39
C MET A 1 -0.36 -38.76 25.90
N ILE A 2 0.63 -39.13 25.08
CA ILE A 2 0.40 -39.50 23.68
C ILE A 2 0.43 -41.01 23.56
N TYR A 3 -0.43 -41.53 22.69
CA TYR A 3 -0.45 -42.93 22.28
C TYR A 3 -0.05 -43.02 20.81
N THR A 4 0.98 -43.80 20.51
CA THR A 4 1.42 -44.10 19.15
C THR A 4 0.98 -45.51 18.81
N ILE A 5 0.15 -45.64 17.77
CA ILE A 5 -0.41 -46.92 17.33
C ILE A 5 0.26 -47.30 16.02
N GLN A 6 0.99 -48.42 16.02
CA GLN A 6 1.50 -49.02 14.80
C GLN A 6 0.50 -50.06 14.30
N PHE A 7 0.03 -49.91 13.06
CA PHE A 7 -0.88 -50.86 12.41
C PHE A 7 -0.09 -51.88 11.57
N ASP A 8 -0.55 -53.12 11.55
CA ASP A 8 -0.01 -54.13 10.63
C ASP A 8 -0.59 -53.91 9.23
N THR A 9 0.28 -53.64 8.26
CA THR A 9 -0.10 -53.39 6.86
C THR A 9 -0.10 -54.65 6.00
N SER A 10 0.16 -55.83 6.58
CA SER A 10 0.21 -57.10 5.84
C SER A 10 -1.15 -57.71 5.51
N VAL A 11 -2.23 -57.25 6.14
CA VAL A 11 -3.61 -57.76 5.95
C VAL A 11 -4.51 -56.64 5.40
N SER A 12 -5.22 -56.90 4.30
CA SER A 12 -5.89 -55.86 3.48
C SER A 12 -7.17 -55.29 4.09
N ASP A 13 -7.91 -56.05 4.90
CA ASP A 13 -9.30 -55.72 5.22
C ASP A 13 -9.51 -55.28 6.68
N LEU A 14 -8.61 -55.68 7.58
CA LEU A 14 -8.55 -55.25 8.98
C LEU A 14 -7.07 -55.10 9.33
N ARG A 15 -6.61 -53.87 9.63
CA ARG A 15 -5.23 -53.64 10.08
C ARG A 15 -5.18 -53.79 11.60
N PRO A 16 -4.77 -54.95 12.17
CA PRO A 16 -4.66 -55.10 13.61
C PRO A 16 -3.60 -54.14 14.17
N ILE A 17 -3.78 -53.70 15.42
CA ILE A 17 -2.78 -52.92 16.14
C ILE A 17 -1.59 -53.84 16.42
N LYS A 18 -0.44 -53.54 15.80
CA LYS A 18 0.82 -54.26 15.98
C LYS A 18 1.51 -53.86 17.29
N GLU A 19 1.50 -52.57 17.61
CA GLU A 19 2.18 -52.03 18.80
C GLU A 19 1.47 -50.76 19.28
N LEU A 20 1.26 -50.62 20.60
CA LEU A 20 0.76 -49.42 21.26
C LEU A 20 1.84 -48.89 22.19
N LYS A 21 2.47 -47.77 21.83
CA LYS A 21 3.43 -47.06 22.69
C LYS A 21 2.75 -45.89 23.36
N SER A 22 3.13 -45.58 24.60
CA SER A 22 2.62 -44.42 25.32
C SER A 22 3.76 -43.59 25.90
N GLU A 23 3.69 -42.28 25.76
CA GLU A 23 4.67 -41.33 26.28
C GLU A 23 3.99 -40.17 27.03
N ILE A 24 4.58 -39.75 28.15
CA ILE A 24 4.13 -38.55 28.89
C ILE A 24 4.94 -37.35 28.41
N LEU A 25 4.34 -36.50 27.57
CA LEU A 25 5.00 -35.29 27.07
C LEU A 25 5.06 -34.17 28.11
N VAL A 26 3.92 -33.87 28.73
CA VAL A 26 3.78 -32.76 29.68
C VAL A 26 3.03 -33.27 30.89
N LYS A 27 3.60 -33.05 32.08
CA LYS A 27 2.99 -33.45 33.36
C LYS A 27 1.96 -32.44 33.86
N THR A 28 2.26 -31.15 33.70
CA THR A 28 1.44 -30.04 34.18
C THR A 28 1.39 -28.94 33.13
N PHE A 29 0.20 -28.59 32.69
CA PHE A 29 -0.08 -27.50 31.75
C PHE A 29 -1.35 -26.79 32.19
N ILE A 30 -1.59 -25.56 31.72
CA ILE A 30 -2.85 -24.82 31.95
C ILE A 30 -3.70 -24.70 30.68
N TRP A 31 -3.08 -24.95 29.53
CA TRP A 31 -3.68 -24.83 28.21
C TRP A 31 -2.89 -25.69 27.21
N ALA A 32 -3.58 -26.32 26.27
CA ALA A 32 -3.00 -27.07 25.16
C ALA A 32 -3.90 -27.06 23.92
N GLN A 33 -3.32 -27.00 22.73
CA GLN A 33 -4.01 -27.05 21.44
C GLN A 33 -3.22 -27.88 20.44
N TRP A 34 -3.92 -28.73 19.69
CA TRP A 34 -3.35 -29.51 18.60
C TRP A 34 -3.57 -28.84 17.24
N ASP A 35 -2.48 -28.60 16.51
CA ASP A 35 -2.49 -28.18 15.11
C ASP A 35 -2.18 -29.39 14.23
N MET A 36 -3.24 -29.95 13.64
CA MET A 36 -3.13 -31.13 12.78
C MET A 36 -2.47 -30.83 11.42
N ILE A 37 -2.48 -29.59 10.95
CA ILE A 37 -1.93 -29.25 9.63
C ILE A 37 -0.40 -29.23 9.72
N ASN A 38 0.13 -28.59 10.76
CA ASN A 38 1.57 -28.48 10.96
C ASN A 38 2.16 -29.58 11.86
N GLN A 39 1.30 -30.44 12.43
CA GLN A 39 1.66 -31.51 13.38
C GLN A 39 2.38 -30.94 14.61
N VAL A 40 1.78 -29.93 15.23
CA VAL A 40 2.34 -29.21 16.38
C VAL A 40 1.38 -29.25 17.56
N LEU A 41 1.89 -29.62 18.72
CA LEU A 41 1.21 -29.46 20.00
C LEU A 41 1.69 -28.17 20.66
N TYR A 42 0.80 -27.18 20.73
CA TYR A 42 1.02 -25.98 21.53
C TYR A 42 0.56 -26.25 22.96
N HIS A 43 1.34 -25.83 23.95
CA HIS A 43 0.93 -25.93 25.35
C HIS A 43 1.57 -24.84 26.21
N ILE A 44 0.89 -24.47 27.30
CA ILE A 44 1.39 -23.51 28.28
C ILE A 44 1.75 -24.24 29.56
N HIS A 45 3.02 -24.13 29.95
CA HIS A 45 3.56 -24.70 31.19
C HIS A 45 4.25 -23.63 32.03
N HIS A 46 4.49 -23.97 33.30
CA HIS A 46 5.22 -23.11 34.23
C HIS A 46 6.66 -23.60 34.32
N ARG A 47 7.58 -22.89 33.62
CA ARG A 47 9.01 -23.20 33.68
C ARG A 47 9.64 -22.49 34.88
N ARG A 48 10.45 -23.20 35.66
CA ARG A 48 11.39 -22.56 36.59
C ARG A 48 12.58 -22.04 35.78
N ILE A 49 12.88 -20.75 35.92
CA ILE A 49 14.07 -20.15 35.30
C ILE A 49 15.29 -20.80 35.96
N PRO A 50 16.20 -21.45 35.20
CA PRO A 50 17.50 -21.84 35.75
C PRO A 50 18.23 -20.56 36.14
N ALA A 51 18.76 -20.50 37.37
CA ALA A 51 19.48 -19.33 37.87
C ALA A 51 20.53 -18.88 36.84
N SER A 52 20.40 -17.63 36.37
CA SER A 52 21.43 -16.96 35.57
C SER A 52 22.73 -16.95 36.37
N VAL A 53 23.84 -17.36 35.75
CA VAL A 53 25.20 -17.32 36.32
C VAL A 53 25.73 -15.87 36.43
N VAL A 54 24.92 -14.87 36.10
CA VAL A 54 25.30 -13.45 36.18
C VAL A 54 24.26 -12.71 37.00
N THR A 55 24.44 -12.75 38.33
CA THR A 55 24.11 -11.73 39.34
C THR A 55 24.39 -12.36 40.70
N GLU A 56 25.65 -12.30 41.13
CA GLU A 56 25.91 -12.35 42.56
C GLU A 56 25.41 -11.04 43.18
N ASN A 57 24.73 -11.18 44.32
CA ASN A 57 24.14 -10.14 45.17
C ASN A 57 22.73 -9.68 44.75
N ASP A 58 21.69 -10.31 45.33
CA ASP A 58 20.81 -9.62 46.28
C ASP A 58 19.73 -10.56 46.89
N ASN A 59 19.76 -10.65 48.22
CA ASN A 59 18.69 -10.91 49.20
C ASN A 59 17.71 -12.09 49.01
N GLU A 60 17.87 -13.09 49.90
CA GLU A 60 17.07 -14.31 50.08
C GLU A 60 15.60 -14.08 50.56
N ASN A 61 14.75 -13.35 49.84
CA ASN A 61 13.31 -13.34 50.19
C ASN A 61 12.30 -13.13 49.05
N ASN A 62 12.67 -13.38 47.79
CA ASN A 62 11.71 -13.35 46.70
C ASN A 62 11.18 -14.75 46.34
N SER A 63 9.88 -14.94 46.52
CA SER A 63 9.09 -16.07 46.04
C SER A 63 9.53 -16.48 44.63
N LYS A 64 9.89 -17.76 44.46
CA LYS A 64 10.27 -18.39 43.19
C LYS A 64 9.16 -18.24 42.14
N SER A 65 9.10 -17.12 41.42
CA SER A 65 8.06 -16.88 40.41
C SER A 65 8.36 -17.72 39.16
N SER A 66 7.56 -18.77 38.93
CA SER A 66 7.54 -19.47 37.66
C SER A 66 6.72 -18.65 36.67
N LYS A 67 7.27 -18.34 35.49
CA LYS A 67 6.54 -17.61 34.45
C LYS A 67 5.82 -18.59 33.50
N PRO A 68 4.56 -18.35 33.13
CA PRO A 68 3.88 -19.14 32.13
C PRO A 68 4.61 -18.97 30.78
N THR A 69 4.87 -20.08 30.10
CA THR A 69 5.58 -20.10 28.81
C THR A 69 4.76 -20.91 27.81
N LEU A 70 4.45 -20.32 26.66
CA LEU A 70 3.85 -21.01 25.51
C LEU A 70 4.94 -21.74 24.73
N SER A 71 4.85 -23.05 24.64
CA SER A 71 5.79 -23.90 23.91
C SER A 71 5.10 -24.64 22.77
N GLY A 72 5.77 -24.69 21.61
CA GLY A 72 5.35 -25.47 20.45
C GLY A 72 6.20 -26.72 20.30
N LEU A 73 5.58 -27.90 20.37
CA LEU A 73 6.22 -29.20 20.21
C LEU A 73 5.86 -29.79 18.84
N GLN A 74 6.83 -29.86 17.93
CA GLN A 74 6.62 -30.38 16.58
C GLN A 74 6.89 -31.88 16.51
N PHE A 75 5.98 -32.60 15.86
CA PHE A 75 6.08 -34.03 15.61
C PHE A 75 6.60 -34.31 14.20
N HIS A 76 7.29 -35.43 14.08
CA HIS A 76 7.85 -35.95 12.84
C HIS A 76 7.50 -37.43 12.75
N ASP A 77 7.40 -37.96 11.53
CA ASP A 77 6.98 -39.35 11.32
C ASP A 77 8.01 -40.36 11.86
N ASP A 78 9.30 -40.13 11.55
CA ASP A 78 10.40 -41.06 11.85
C ASP A 78 11.43 -40.51 12.85
N LEU A 79 11.22 -39.29 13.36
CA LEU A 79 12.18 -38.57 14.23
C LEU A 79 11.52 -38.20 15.57
N PRO A 80 12.33 -38.02 16.64
CA PRO A 80 11.79 -37.54 17.90
C PRO A 80 11.16 -36.16 17.73
N HIS A 81 10.23 -35.82 18.61
CA HIS A 81 9.62 -34.50 18.63
C HIS A 81 10.64 -33.42 19.07
N GLU A 82 10.49 -32.19 18.56
CA GLU A 82 11.36 -31.05 18.92
C GLU A 82 10.54 -29.86 19.42
N THR A 83 11.11 -29.09 20.36
CA THR A 83 10.50 -27.83 20.83
C THR A 83 10.96 -26.67 19.95
N VAL A 84 10.10 -26.22 19.04
CA VAL A 84 10.42 -25.22 18.00
C VAL A 84 10.15 -23.78 18.43
N LEU A 85 9.28 -23.58 19.41
CA LEU A 85 8.82 -22.27 19.87
C LEU A 85 8.80 -22.23 21.40
N ASN A 86 9.28 -21.13 22.01
CA ASN A 86 9.17 -20.85 23.43
C ASN A 86 8.95 -19.35 23.67
N ILE A 87 7.72 -18.97 24.03
CA ILE A 87 7.34 -17.58 24.29
C ILE A 87 6.98 -17.41 25.77
N PRO A 88 7.72 -16.60 26.55
CA PRO A 88 7.28 -16.23 27.89
C PRO A 88 6.03 -15.35 27.78
N LEU A 89 4.95 -15.73 28.45
CA LEU A 89 3.70 -14.99 28.45
C LEU A 89 3.61 -14.07 29.68
N ASN A 90 3.15 -12.85 29.48
CA ASN A 90 2.73 -11.96 30.55
C ASN A 90 1.22 -12.09 30.75
N LEU A 91 0.78 -13.24 31.28
CA LEU A 91 -0.61 -13.40 31.67
C LEU A 91 -0.84 -12.60 32.97
N PRO A 92 -1.96 -11.87 33.11
CA PRO A 92 -2.30 -11.21 34.37
C PRO A 92 -2.26 -12.27 35.46
N LEU A 93 -1.46 -12.02 36.50
CA LEU A 93 -1.07 -12.95 37.57
C LEU A 93 -2.24 -13.84 38.00
N LEU A 94 -2.40 -14.98 37.33
CA LEU A 94 -3.09 -16.13 37.87
C LEU A 94 -2.18 -16.57 39.01
N SER A 95 -2.46 -16.08 40.22
CA SER A 95 -1.85 -16.63 41.42
C SER A 95 -1.95 -18.16 41.34
N PRO A 96 -0.91 -18.93 41.70
CA PRO A 96 -0.96 -20.39 41.61
C PRO A 96 -2.11 -21.03 42.43
N SER A 97 -2.78 -20.24 43.28
CA SER A 97 -3.99 -20.55 44.04
C SER A 97 -5.32 -20.14 43.36
N SER A 98 -5.29 -19.48 42.20
CA SER A 98 -6.46 -18.97 41.47
C SER A 98 -6.65 -19.65 40.11
N ASN A 99 -6.24 -20.91 39.97
CA ASN A 99 -6.70 -21.72 38.85
C ASN A 99 -8.19 -22.00 39.09
N CYS A 100 -9.02 -21.84 38.06
CA CYS A 100 -10.44 -22.23 38.10
C CYS A 100 -10.57 -23.73 38.45
N GLY A 101 -9.54 -24.53 38.16
CA GLY A 101 -9.47 -25.95 38.46
C GLY A 101 -10.40 -26.79 37.57
N THR A 102 -11.12 -26.12 36.66
CA THR A 102 -12.05 -26.69 35.72
C THR A 102 -11.47 -26.49 34.33
N TYR A 103 -11.21 -27.61 33.64
CA TYR A 103 -10.75 -27.60 32.27
C TYR A 103 -11.94 -27.75 31.33
N GLU A 104 -11.96 -26.94 30.28
CA GLU A 104 -12.85 -27.09 29.13
C GLU A 104 -12.11 -27.87 28.03
N ASP A 105 -12.83 -28.80 27.41
CA ASP A 105 -12.34 -29.68 26.33
C ASP A 105 -13.13 -29.36 25.05
N ASP A 106 -12.52 -28.57 24.18
CA ASP A 106 -13.06 -28.22 22.87
C ASP A 106 -12.66 -29.29 21.86
N VAL A 107 -13.66 -29.85 21.19
CA VAL A 107 -13.46 -30.85 20.14
C VAL A 107 -12.96 -30.19 18.84
N ILE A 108 -13.42 -28.97 18.56
CA ILE A 108 -13.08 -28.21 17.35
C ILE A 108 -12.85 -26.74 17.75
N PRO A 109 -11.63 -26.19 17.56
CA PRO A 109 -10.39 -26.94 17.34
C PRO A 109 -10.07 -27.83 18.56
N LEU A 110 -9.27 -28.89 18.37
CA LEU A 110 -8.88 -29.78 19.47
C LEU A 110 -8.02 -29.01 20.50
N ARG A 111 -8.65 -28.56 21.59
CA ARG A 111 -8.07 -27.65 22.57
C ARG A 111 -8.57 -27.97 23.99
N VAL A 112 -7.65 -28.02 24.95
CA VAL A 112 -7.96 -28.23 26.37
C VAL A 112 -7.39 -27.07 27.17
N HIS A 113 -8.21 -26.41 27.98
CA HIS A 113 -7.80 -25.17 28.66
C HIS A 113 -8.51 -24.92 29.98
N ASP A 114 -7.86 -24.18 30.89
CA ASP A 114 -8.52 -23.67 32.08
C ASP A 114 -9.59 -22.63 31.70
N CYS A 115 -10.73 -22.66 32.40
CA CYS A 115 -11.88 -21.79 32.14
C CYS A 115 -11.56 -20.27 32.19
N SER A 116 -10.43 -19.90 32.79
CA SER A 116 -9.96 -18.51 32.87
C SER A 116 -9.09 -18.07 31.69
N LEU A 117 -8.66 -18.97 30.81
CA LEU A 117 -7.68 -18.70 29.75
C LEU A 117 -8.18 -19.13 28.37
N ASP A 118 -8.87 -18.21 27.70
CA ASP A 118 -9.27 -18.38 26.31
C ASP A 118 -8.19 -17.90 25.35
N LEU A 119 -7.33 -18.84 24.93
CA LEU A 119 -6.25 -18.62 23.98
C LEU A 119 -6.39 -19.56 22.79
N ILE A 120 -6.10 -19.09 21.58
CA ILE A 120 -6.05 -19.89 20.36
C ILE A 120 -4.83 -19.50 19.54
N VAL A 121 -4.12 -20.50 19.04
CA VAL A 121 -3.01 -20.31 18.10
C VAL A 121 -3.53 -20.57 16.70
N VAL A 122 -3.40 -19.59 15.82
CA VAL A 122 -3.81 -19.68 14.42
C VAL A 122 -2.56 -19.58 13.55
N SER A 123 -2.36 -20.57 12.68
CA SER A 123 -1.16 -20.71 11.86
C SER A 123 -1.53 -20.97 10.40
N ASP A 124 -0.64 -20.61 9.47
CA ASP A 124 -0.73 -21.01 8.06
C ASP A 124 0.64 -21.45 7.53
N THR A 125 0.61 -22.36 6.58
CA THR A 125 1.75 -22.89 5.83
C THR A 125 2.68 -21.82 5.23
N LYS A 126 2.21 -20.57 5.05
CA LYS A 126 3.02 -19.43 4.58
C LYS A 126 3.96 -18.83 5.65
N GLY A 127 3.96 -19.34 6.87
CA GLY A 127 4.80 -18.81 7.97
C GLY A 127 4.06 -17.84 8.90
N MET A 128 2.75 -17.66 8.73
CA MET A 128 1.96 -16.83 9.63
C MET A 128 1.68 -17.61 10.91
N VAL A 129 2.00 -17.02 12.06
CA VAL A 129 1.67 -17.58 13.37
C VAL A 129 1.14 -16.47 14.26
N CYS A 130 -0.12 -16.61 14.66
CA CYS A 130 -0.85 -15.63 15.43
C CYS A 130 -1.29 -16.26 16.77
N VAL A 131 -0.91 -15.63 17.88
CA VAL A 131 -1.42 -16.02 19.21
C VAL A 131 -2.55 -15.08 19.57
N CYS A 132 -3.77 -15.60 19.58
CA CYS A 132 -4.99 -14.83 19.81
C CYS A 132 -5.53 -15.14 21.20
N HIS A 133 -5.86 -14.11 21.97
CA HIS A 133 -6.38 -14.24 23.32
C HIS A 133 -7.45 -13.18 23.53
N TYR A 134 -8.56 -13.54 24.18
CA TYR A 134 -9.54 -12.57 24.63
C TYR A 134 -9.77 -12.72 26.13
N TYR A 135 -10.14 -11.61 26.78
CA TYR A 135 -10.37 -11.57 28.21
C TYR A 135 -11.36 -10.49 28.59
N LEU A 136 -11.98 -10.67 29.75
CA LEU A 136 -12.90 -9.74 30.36
C LEU A 136 -12.26 -9.18 31.63
N TYR A 137 -12.32 -7.87 31.83
CA TYR A 137 -11.81 -7.25 33.05
C TYR A 137 -12.65 -6.04 33.46
N ARG A 138 -12.49 -5.62 34.72
CA ARG A 138 -13.08 -4.37 35.23
C ARG A 138 -11.98 -3.32 35.42
N PRO A 139 -12.21 -2.06 35.04
CA PRO A 139 -11.35 -0.98 35.48
C PRO A 139 -11.44 -0.88 37.02
N VAL A 140 -10.29 -0.70 37.68
CA VAL A 140 -10.06 -0.77 39.14
C VAL A 140 -11.20 -0.14 39.97
N GLN A 141 -11.72 -0.88 40.96
CA GLN A 141 -12.79 -0.41 41.87
C GLN A 141 -12.24 0.39 43.09
N PRO A 142 -13.00 1.37 43.62
CA PRO A 142 -12.84 1.91 44.99
C PRO A 142 -13.21 0.84 46.06
N PRO A 143 -12.97 1.06 47.38
CA PRO A 143 -12.69 -0.03 48.32
C PRO A 143 -13.86 -1.00 48.65
N GLN A 144 -13.62 -2.28 48.37
CA GLN A 144 -13.92 -3.55 49.07
C GLN A 144 -15.23 -3.84 49.86
N HIS A 145 -16.32 -3.07 49.78
CA HIS A 145 -17.58 -3.47 50.46
C HIS A 145 -18.73 -3.97 49.57
N VAL A 146 -18.51 -4.21 48.27
CA VAL A 146 -19.57 -4.68 47.32
C VAL A 146 -19.11 -5.88 46.47
N LEU A 147 -18.30 -6.78 47.03
CA LEU A 147 -17.69 -7.88 46.26
C LEU A 147 -18.66 -9.05 45.93
N ASN A 148 -19.83 -9.13 46.58
CA ASN A 148 -20.67 -10.33 46.57
C ASN A 148 -21.93 -10.26 45.69
N SER A 149 -22.12 -9.23 44.87
CA SER A 149 -23.21 -9.21 43.90
C SER A 149 -22.72 -8.82 42.51
N LEU A 150 -22.27 -9.80 41.73
CA LEU A 150 -22.22 -9.69 40.27
C LEU A 150 -23.64 -9.52 39.74
N ASN A 151 -24.24 -8.34 39.93
CA ASN A 151 -25.51 -8.00 39.30
C ASN A 151 -25.34 -8.04 37.78
N GLU A 152 -26.31 -8.63 37.07
CA GLU A 152 -26.33 -8.77 35.59
C GLU A 152 -26.21 -7.41 34.85
N SER A 153 -26.47 -6.31 35.55
CA SER A 153 -26.35 -4.93 35.05
C SER A 153 -24.94 -4.34 35.13
N ASN A 154 -23.99 -5.01 35.78
CA ASN A 154 -22.62 -4.51 35.88
C ASN A 154 -21.94 -4.50 34.51
N THR A 155 -21.16 -3.47 34.21
CA THR A 155 -20.38 -3.38 32.98
C THR A 155 -18.95 -3.88 33.19
N VAL A 156 -18.37 -4.42 32.12
CA VAL A 156 -16.99 -4.91 32.03
C VAL A 156 -16.36 -4.38 30.73
N HIS A 157 -15.04 -4.50 30.64
CA HIS A 157 -14.29 -4.29 29.42
C HIS A 157 -14.07 -5.64 28.75
N PHE A 158 -14.47 -5.73 27.49
CA PHE A 158 -14.10 -6.84 26.62
C PHE A 158 -12.84 -6.44 25.87
N ALA A 159 -11.82 -7.29 25.88
CA ALA A 159 -10.61 -7.05 25.13
C ALA A 159 -10.12 -8.31 24.43
N TYR A 160 -9.45 -8.13 23.31
CA TYR A 160 -8.69 -9.19 22.67
C TYR A 160 -7.33 -8.68 22.20
N SER A 161 -6.37 -9.59 22.16
CA SER A 161 -5.02 -9.37 21.66
C SER A 161 -4.69 -10.41 20.60
N VAL A 162 -4.16 -9.97 19.47
CA VAL A 162 -3.61 -10.83 18.41
C VAL A 162 -2.12 -10.53 18.29
N THR A 163 -1.29 -11.46 18.76
CA THR A 163 0.16 -11.39 18.64
C THR A 163 0.60 -11.98 17.31
N LEU A 164 1.11 -11.15 16.41
CA LEU A 164 1.60 -11.53 15.09
C LEU A 164 3.10 -11.82 15.19
N LEU A 165 3.47 -13.11 15.31
CA LEU A 165 4.88 -13.47 15.48
C LEU A 165 5.71 -13.09 14.25
N HIS A 166 5.17 -13.27 13.04
CA HIS A 166 5.89 -12.94 11.80
C HIS A 166 6.16 -11.44 11.60
N HIS A 167 5.38 -10.57 12.26
CA HIS A 167 5.59 -9.12 12.26
C HIS A 167 6.21 -8.57 13.54
N SER A 168 6.42 -9.43 14.54
CA SER A 168 6.88 -9.00 15.86
C SER A 168 6.05 -7.85 16.41
N CYS A 169 4.72 -8.00 16.39
CA CYS A 169 3.83 -7.00 16.96
C CYS A 169 2.61 -7.63 17.63
N VAL A 170 1.95 -6.84 18.46
CA VAL A 170 0.68 -7.19 19.10
C VAL A 170 -0.34 -6.14 18.69
N ILE A 171 -1.48 -6.62 18.21
CA ILE A 171 -2.67 -5.84 17.98
C ILE A 171 -3.58 -6.05 19.18
N HIS A 172 -3.94 -4.99 19.88
CA HIS A 172 -4.80 -5.04 21.05
C HIS A 172 -6.05 -4.20 20.82
N CYS A 173 -7.20 -4.74 21.17
CA CYS A 173 -8.49 -4.10 20.99
C CYS A 173 -9.26 -4.12 22.31
N VAL A 174 -9.79 -2.97 22.72
CA VAL A 174 -10.53 -2.79 23.97
C VAL A 174 -11.88 -2.17 23.70
N ILE A 175 -12.91 -2.74 24.33
CA ILE A 175 -14.30 -2.36 24.16
C ILE A 175 -14.90 -2.18 25.56
N PRO A 176 -14.93 -0.94 26.07
CA PRO A 176 -15.53 -0.65 27.35
C PRO A 176 -17.07 -0.78 27.36
N GLY A 177 -17.62 -0.94 28.57
CA GLY A 177 -19.06 -0.75 28.80
C GLY A 177 -19.98 -1.93 28.47
N ILE A 178 -19.46 -3.12 28.19
CA ILE A 178 -20.31 -4.29 27.89
C ILE A 178 -20.93 -4.83 29.18
N THR A 179 -22.24 -5.10 29.19
CA THR A 179 -22.91 -5.72 30.35
C THR A 179 -22.41 -7.14 30.61
N TRP A 180 -22.28 -7.53 31.87
CA TRP A 180 -21.82 -8.88 32.26
C TRP A 180 -22.71 -9.98 31.69
N SER A 181 -24.02 -9.76 31.66
CA SER A 181 -25.01 -10.69 31.07
C SER A 181 -24.70 -11.07 29.63
N ARG A 182 -24.21 -10.10 28.85
CA ARG A 182 -23.80 -10.26 27.47
C ARG A 182 -22.37 -10.79 27.37
N ALA A 183 -21.44 -10.17 28.11
CA ALA A 183 -20.01 -10.47 28.04
C ALA A 183 -19.69 -11.93 28.33
N LYS A 184 -20.35 -12.55 29.32
CA LYS A 184 -20.10 -13.95 29.72
C LYS A 184 -20.40 -14.98 28.61
N LEU A 185 -21.30 -14.64 27.68
CA LEU A 185 -21.70 -15.49 26.56
C LEU A 185 -20.91 -15.21 25.28
N MET A 186 -20.08 -14.17 25.25
CA MET A 186 -19.33 -13.81 24.06
C MET A 186 -18.16 -14.78 23.88
N ARG A 187 -18.07 -15.36 22.68
CA ARG A 187 -16.93 -16.17 22.24
C ARG A 187 -16.46 -15.64 20.88
N PRO A 188 -15.37 -14.86 20.82
CA PRO A 188 -14.87 -14.31 19.57
C PRO A 188 -14.27 -15.42 18.71
N THR A 189 -14.52 -15.33 17.40
CA THR A 189 -13.95 -16.23 16.40
C THR A 189 -12.72 -15.59 15.79
N PHE A 190 -11.60 -16.32 15.73
CA PHE A 190 -10.38 -15.90 15.05
C PHE A 190 -10.14 -16.83 13.86
N ALA A 191 -10.10 -16.28 12.63
CA ALA A 191 -9.89 -17.09 11.44
C ALA A 191 -9.08 -16.33 10.38
N ILE A 192 -8.15 -17.02 9.69
CA ILE A 192 -7.39 -16.44 8.57
C ILE A 192 -8.31 -16.35 7.35
N TYR A 193 -8.36 -15.18 6.75
CA TYR A 193 -9.16 -14.83 5.58
C TYR A 193 -8.27 -14.39 4.41
N GLU A 194 -8.47 -14.99 3.24
CA GLU A 194 -7.83 -14.59 1.97
C GLU A 194 -6.30 -14.47 2.02
N SER A 195 -5.64 -15.21 2.91
CA SER A 195 -4.18 -15.21 3.12
C SER A 195 -3.53 -13.90 3.61
N HIS A 196 -4.30 -12.83 3.75
CA HIS A 196 -3.78 -11.50 4.09
C HIS A 196 -4.48 -10.86 5.28
N HIS A 197 -5.64 -11.39 5.68
CA HIS A 197 -6.43 -10.86 6.78
C HIS A 197 -6.73 -11.95 7.81
N MET A 198 -7.04 -11.52 9.02
CA MET A 198 -7.67 -12.33 10.06
C MET A 198 -9.02 -11.69 10.37
N ILE A 199 -10.09 -12.47 10.32
CA ILE A 199 -11.39 -12.03 10.81
C ILE A 199 -11.43 -12.34 12.31
N VAL A 200 -11.64 -11.28 13.10
CA VAL A 200 -12.08 -11.36 14.49
C VAL A 200 -13.58 -11.06 14.51
N PHE A 201 -14.40 -12.11 14.59
CA PHE A 201 -15.85 -11.95 14.64
C PHE A 201 -16.31 -12.02 16.09
N VAL A 202 -17.05 -10.99 16.52
CA VAL A 202 -17.64 -10.94 17.86
C VAL A 202 -19.17 -11.04 17.71
N PRO A 203 -19.78 -12.18 18.09
CA PRO A 203 -21.20 -12.44 17.88
C PRO A 203 -22.11 -11.31 18.35
N GLY A 204 -22.99 -10.86 17.45
CA GLY A 204 -23.96 -9.80 17.69
C GLY A 204 -23.38 -8.38 17.85
N LEU A 205 -22.07 -8.17 17.59
CA LEU A 205 -21.42 -6.88 17.72
C LEU A 205 -20.79 -6.37 16.42
N PHE A 206 -19.70 -6.98 15.98
CA PHE A 206 -18.94 -6.53 14.83
C PHE A 206 -18.08 -7.65 14.25
N ALA A 207 -17.58 -7.44 13.04
CA ALA A 207 -16.44 -8.17 12.49
C ALA A 207 -15.27 -7.20 12.32
N HIS A 208 -14.07 -7.65 12.67
CA HIS A 208 -12.85 -6.89 12.50
C HIS A 208 -11.91 -7.66 11.58
N LEU A 209 -11.66 -7.15 10.39
CA LEU A 209 -10.64 -7.68 9.49
C LEU A 209 -9.31 -7.05 9.87
N LEU A 210 -8.47 -7.83 10.54
CA LEU A 210 -7.11 -7.43 10.83
C LEU A 210 -6.21 -7.78 9.67
N GLU A 211 -5.52 -6.80 9.10
CA GLU A 211 -4.48 -7.06 8.11
C GLU A 211 -3.28 -7.75 8.80
N ILE A 212 -2.99 -8.99 8.39
CA ILE A 212 -1.93 -9.83 8.97
C ILE A 212 -0.98 -10.39 7.90
N GLY A 213 -1.12 -9.96 6.65
CA GLY A 213 -0.37 -10.49 5.52
C GLY A 213 1.14 -10.30 5.68
N VAL A 214 1.93 -11.21 5.09
CA VAL A 214 3.41 -11.23 5.25
C VAL A 214 4.16 -10.23 4.36
N ASN A 215 3.46 -9.54 3.46
CA ASN A 215 4.06 -8.70 2.41
C ASN A 215 4.35 -7.28 2.88
N HIS A 216 3.56 -6.78 3.83
CA HIS A 216 3.73 -5.48 4.44
C HIS A 216 3.27 -5.46 5.89
N ASP A 217 3.62 -4.36 6.56
CA ASP A 217 3.32 -4.14 7.96
C ASP A 217 1.79 -4.09 8.18
N PRO A 218 1.30 -4.60 9.32
CA PRO A 218 -0.13 -4.60 9.63
C PRO A 218 -0.58 -3.18 10.01
N CYS A 219 -1.44 -2.57 9.19
CA CYS A 219 -1.87 -1.18 9.42
C CYS A 219 -3.30 -0.88 8.93
N CYS A 220 -3.75 -1.52 7.85
CA CYS A 220 -5.04 -1.24 7.21
C CYS A 220 -6.16 -2.12 7.76
N HIS A 221 -6.46 -2.00 9.06
CA HIS A 221 -7.53 -2.76 9.70
C HIS A 221 -8.92 -2.23 9.33
N ILE A 222 -9.88 -3.13 9.15
CA ILE A 222 -11.28 -2.78 8.81
C ILE A 222 -12.18 -3.29 9.91
N LEU A 223 -12.78 -2.36 10.64
CA LEU A 223 -13.86 -2.66 11.58
C LEU A 223 -15.20 -2.42 10.89
N CYS A 224 -16.09 -3.41 10.92
CA CYS A 224 -17.39 -3.35 10.27
C CYS A 224 -18.48 -4.04 11.08
N GLY A 225 -19.74 -3.78 10.71
CA GLY A 225 -20.91 -4.46 11.27
C GLY A 225 -20.83 -5.98 11.17
N PRO A 226 -21.74 -6.71 11.84
CA PRO A 226 -21.89 -8.13 11.60
C PRO A 226 -22.17 -8.37 10.10
N PRO A 227 -21.39 -9.23 9.43
CA PRO A 227 -21.57 -9.52 8.01
C PRO A 227 -22.99 -10.06 7.73
N PRO A 228 -23.59 -9.73 6.57
CA PRO A 228 -24.95 -10.17 6.24
C PRO A 228 -25.07 -11.68 6.01
N SER A 229 -23.94 -12.35 5.77
CA SER A 229 -23.84 -13.81 5.63
C SER A 229 -24.09 -14.56 6.95
N ILE A 230 -23.96 -13.88 8.10
CA ILE A 230 -24.04 -14.50 9.42
C ILE A 230 -25.43 -14.26 10.03
N PRO A 231 -26.19 -15.32 10.36
CA PRO A 231 -27.46 -15.17 11.06
C PRO A 231 -27.30 -14.52 12.43
N SER A 232 -28.24 -13.66 12.83
CA SER A 232 -28.21 -12.97 14.14
C SER A 232 -28.29 -13.90 15.36
N ARG A 233 -28.74 -15.15 15.16
CA ARG A 233 -28.86 -16.18 16.21
C ARG A 233 -27.55 -16.90 16.54
N VAL A 234 -26.51 -16.69 15.73
CA VAL A 234 -25.21 -17.34 15.89
C VAL A 234 -24.57 -16.90 17.20
N SER A 235 -23.99 -17.86 17.91
CA SER A 235 -23.47 -17.64 19.26
C SER A 235 -21.98 -17.95 19.38
N TYR A 236 -21.49 -18.99 18.70
CA TYR A 236 -20.07 -19.33 18.71
C TYR A 236 -19.66 -20.03 17.42
N LEU A 237 -19.06 -19.26 16.50
CA LEU A 237 -18.51 -19.81 15.27
C LEU A 237 -17.10 -20.32 15.47
N VAL A 238 -16.84 -21.52 14.96
CA VAL A 238 -15.50 -22.08 14.87
C VAL A 238 -15.14 -22.34 13.40
N PRO A 239 -13.98 -21.87 12.91
CA PRO A 239 -13.55 -22.17 11.56
C PRO A 239 -13.23 -23.66 11.40
N LEU A 240 -13.76 -24.24 10.34
CA LEU A 240 -13.38 -25.59 9.91
C LEU A 240 -12.06 -25.51 9.15
N LEU A 241 -11.23 -26.54 9.34
CA LEU A 241 -9.94 -26.64 8.65
C LEU A 241 -10.17 -26.89 7.17
N ASP A 242 -9.55 -26.08 6.33
CA ASP A 242 -9.61 -26.20 4.87
C ASP A 242 -8.74 -27.38 4.41
N LEU A 243 -9.34 -28.57 4.24
CA LEU A 243 -8.62 -29.78 3.82
C LEU A 243 -8.11 -29.69 2.36
N ASP A 244 -8.65 -28.78 1.54
CA ASP A 244 -8.45 -28.79 0.08
C ASP A 244 -7.08 -28.30 -0.38
N ASN A 245 -6.32 -27.58 0.47
CA ASN A 245 -4.99 -27.07 0.13
C ASN A 245 -3.87 -28.13 0.19
N THR A 246 -4.13 -29.31 0.76
CA THR A 246 -3.10 -30.36 0.90
C THR A 246 -2.83 -31.15 -0.38
N ASN A 247 -3.80 -31.21 -1.31
CA ASN A 247 -3.72 -32.07 -2.50
C ASN A 247 -2.90 -31.51 -3.68
N LYS A 248 -2.36 -30.29 -3.61
CA LYS A 248 -1.53 -29.71 -4.68
C LYS A 248 -0.02 -29.99 -4.51
N GLY A 249 0.40 -30.66 -3.44
CA GLY A 249 1.82 -30.85 -3.08
C GLY A 249 2.43 -32.24 -3.30
N THR A 250 1.64 -33.27 -3.64
CA THR A 250 2.13 -34.66 -3.66
C THR A 250 2.13 -35.27 -5.06
N ARG A 251 3.34 -35.34 -5.64
CA ARG A 251 3.85 -36.28 -6.67
C ARG A 251 2.80 -37.13 -7.41
N LYS A 252 2.46 -36.74 -8.65
CA LYS A 252 1.92 -37.68 -9.66
C LYS A 252 3.07 -38.51 -10.22
N ASN A 253 3.20 -39.75 -9.76
CA ASN A 253 3.81 -40.82 -10.57
C ASN A 253 2.70 -41.47 -11.41
N SER A 254 3.03 -41.72 -12.67
CA SER A 254 2.21 -42.36 -13.70
C SER A 254 1.54 -43.65 -13.22
N TYR A 255 0.31 -43.91 -13.67
CA TYR A 255 -0.03 -45.10 -14.46
C TYR A 255 -1.34 -44.85 -15.22
N ASN A 256 -1.32 -45.15 -16.52
CA ASN A 256 -2.48 -45.14 -17.42
C ASN A 256 -3.51 -46.20 -17.00
N LEU A 257 -4.80 -45.85 -17.07
CA LEU A 257 -5.80 -46.78 -17.57
C LEU A 257 -7.00 -46.02 -18.16
N ASP A 258 -7.31 -46.35 -19.41
CA ASP A 258 -8.47 -45.90 -20.18
C ASP A 258 -9.78 -46.36 -19.52
N SER A 259 -10.78 -45.47 -19.44
CA SER A 259 -12.14 -45.82 -19.87
C SER A 259 -13.01 -44.56 -20.08
N LYS A 260 -14.00 -44.76 -20.94
CA LYS A 260 -14.79 -43.81 -21.73
C LYS A 260 -16.07 -43.36 -21.03
N THR A 261 -16.44 -42.09 -21.27
CA THR A 261 -17.82 -41.55 -21.43
C THR A 261 -18.70 -41.51 -20.17
N ILE A 262 -19.24 -40.36 -19.74
CA ILE A 262 -20.51 -39.76 -20.19
C ILE A 262 -20.50 -38.25 -19.88
N GLY A 263 -20.95 -37.45 -20.85
CA GLY A 263 -20.95 -35.99 -20.80
C GLY A 263 -22.13 -35.38 -20.05
N CYS A 264 -21.91 -34.17 -19.51
CA CYS A 264 -22.94 -33.18 -19.21
C CYS A 264 -22.34 -31.78 -19.33
N SER A 265 -22.88 -31.03 -20.30
CA SER A 265 -23.04 -29.56 -20.38
C SER A 265 -21.95 -28.64 -19.84
N GLU A 266 -21.23 -28.03 -20.79
CA GLU A 266 -20.46 -26.80 -20.63
C GLU A 266 -21.38 -25.65 -20.18
N GLY A 267 -21.22 -25.24 -18.92
CA GLY A 267 -21.67 -23.95 -18.42
C GLY A 267 -20.45 -23.12 -18.07
N ASN A 268 -20.17 -22.09 -18.87
CA ASN A 268 -19.18 -21.06 -18.57
C ASN A 268 -19.51 -20.41 -17.23
N SER A 269 -18.84 -20.83 -16.16
CA SER A 269 -18.72 -20.07 -14.93
C SER A 269 -17.27 -19.62 -14.80
N SER A 270 -17.05 -18.33 -15.03
CA SER A 270 -15.85 -17.63 -14.60
C SER A 270 -15.75 -17.79 -13.08
N PHE A 271 -14.90 -18.72 -12.63
CA PHE A 271 -14.60 -18.92 -11.21
C PHE A 271 -13.95 -17.65 -10.66
N THR A 272 -14.78 -16.80 -10.06
CA THR A 272 -14.34 -15.82 -9.08
C THR A 272 -13.92 -16.61 -7.84
N ASN A 273 -12.61 -16.68 -7.57
CA ASN A 273 -12.07 -17.26 -6.35
C ASN A 273 -12.53 -16.44 -5.14
N SER A 274 -13.74 -16.71 -4.64
CA SER A 274 -14.20 -16.25 -3.34
C SER A 274 -13.82 -17.32 -2.32
N SER A 275 -12.72 -17.13 -1.60
CA SER A 275 -12.35 -18.05 -0.53
C SER A 275 -13.25 -17.76 0.68
N SER A 276 -14.40 -18.41 0.74
CA SER A 276 -15.28 -18.44 1.90
C SER A 276 -14.66 -19.30 3.00
N ILE A 277 -14.62 -18.81 4.24
CA ILE A 277 -14.26 -19.65 5.39
C ILE A 277 -15.52 -20.38 5.82
N LEU A 278 -15.50 -21.71 5.80
CA LEU A 278 -16.60 -22.49 6.35
C LEU A 278 -16.47 -22.54 7.87
N THR A 279 -17.52 -22.14 8.58
CA THR A 279 -17.57 -22.18 10.06
C THR A 279 -18.72 -23.05 10.52
N ILE A 280 -18.63 -23.57 11.75
CA ILE A 280 -19.72 -24.27 12.43
C ILE A 280 -20.13 -23.48 13.66
N ASP A 281 -21.43 -23.27 13.86
CA ASP A 281 -21.97 -22.72 15.11
C ASP A 281 -22.08 -23.87 16.13
N LEU A 282 -21.20 -23.92 17.12
CA LEU A 282 -21.08 -25.09 18.00
C LEU A 282 -22.38 -25.46 18.73
N PRO A 283 -23.21 -24.52 19.23
CA PRO A 283 -24.45 -24.87 19.93
C PRO A 283 -25.54 -25.46 19.03
N THR A 284 -25.58 -25.09 17.76
CA THR A 284 -26.61 -25.56 16.80
C THR A 284 -26.10 -26.62 15.83
N LEU A 285 -24.78 -26.70 15.66
CA LEU A 285 -24.07 -27.45 14.63
C LEU A 285 -24.41 -27.01 13.19
N ASP A 286 -24.99 -25.81 13.03
CA ASP A 286 -25.27 -25.23 11.72
C ASP A 286 -23.95 -24.84 11.03
N LEU A 287 -23.83 -25.18 9.74
CA LEU A 287 -22.74 -24.70 8.89
C LEU A 287 -23.03 -23.28 8.41
N VAL A 288 -22.15 -22.36 8.74
CA VAL A 288 -22.26 -20.94 8.39
C VAL A 288 -21.05 -20.51 7.57
N PRO A 289 -21.21 -20.10 6.30
CA PRO A 289 -20.12 -19.57 5.51
C PRO A 289 -19.83 -18.12 5.94
N LEU A 290 -18.62 -17.88 6.42
CA LEU A 290 -18.12 -16.55 6.74
C LEU A 290 -17.57 -15.90 5.47
N ILE A 291 -18.41 -15.04 4.86
CA ILE A 291 -18.12 -14.32 3.62
C ILE A 291 -18.30 -12.82 3.88
N ILE A 292 -17.38 -12.02 3.33
CA ILE A 292 -17.45 -10.56 3.33
C ILE A 292 -17.71 -10.10 1.90
N PRO A 293 -18.99 -9.81 1.53
CA PRO A 293 -19.31 -9.34 0.19
C PRO A 293 -18.69 -7.96 -0.07
N PRO A 294 -18.28 -7.67 -1.33
CA PRO A 294 -17.74 -6.36 -1.67
C PRO A 294 -18.77 -5.25 -1.46
N ASP A 295 -20.02 -5.47 -1.86
CA ASP A 295 -21.13 -4.53 -1.68
C ASP A 295 -21.38 -4.16 -0.21
N PHE A 296 -21.13 -5.11 0.69
CA PHE A 296 -21.23 -4.86 2.13
C PHE A 296 -20.16 -3.86 2.60
N LEU A 297 -18.92 -3.99 2.13
CA LEU A 297 -17.85 -3.04 2.45
C LEU A 297 -18.08 -1.67 1.80
N VAL A 298 -18.67 -1.62 0.60
CA VAL A 298 -19.08 -0.35 -0.03
C VAL A 298 -20.13 0.37 0.83
N GLU A 299 -21.13 -0.36 1.33
CA GLU A 299 -22.16 0.20 2.21
C GLU A 299 -21.59 0.64 3.58
N VAL A 300 -20.65 -0.12 4.14
CA VAL A 300 -19.90 0.29 5.35
C VAL A 300 -19.15 1.59 5.07
N PHE A 301 -18.43 1.68 3.94
CA PHE A 301 -17.69 2.89 3.56
C PHE A 301 -18.60 4.12 3.36
N ARG A 302 -19.85 3.93 2.93
CA ARG A 302 -20.83 5.00 2.78
C ARG A 302 -21.34 5.52 4.13
N LYS A 303 -21.55 4.63 5.10
CA LYS A 303 -22.09 4.96 6.43
C LYS A 303 -21.03 5.47 7.40
N GLU A 304 -19.81 4.95 7.29
CA GLU A 304 -18.74 5.20 8.25
C GLU A 304 -18.16 6.61 8.15
N ILE A 305 -17.80 7.20 9.30
CA ILE A 305 -17.27 8.56 9.39
C ILE A 305 -15.74 8.51 9.60
N SER A 306 -15.22 7.47 10.25
CA SER A 306 -13.78 7.29 10.45
C SER A 306 -13.03 7.24 9.11
N VAL A 307 -12.00 8.09 8.99
CA VAL A 307 -11.13 8.14 7.81
C VAL A 307 -10.28 6.88 7.74
N GLU A 308 -9.86 6.35 8.89
CA GLU A 308 -8.99 5.18 9.03
C GLU A 308 -9.67 3.92 8.51
N ILE A 309 -10.92 3.65 8.90
CA ILE A 309 -11.69 2.50 8.38
C ILE A 309 -11.90 2.63 6.88
N ARG A 310 -12.26 3.84 6.41
CA ARG A 310 -12.48 4.09 4.98
C ARG A 310 -11.21 3.90 4.16
N LEU A 311 -10.05 4.33 4.68
CA LEU A 311 -8.75 4.07 4.06
C LEU A 311 -8.42 2.57 4.07
N GLY A 312 -8.72 1.84 5.16
CA GLY A 312 -8.56 0.39 5.22
C GLY A 312 -9.38 -0.35 4.16
N ILE A 313 -10.65 0.02 3.97
CA ILE A 313 -11.51 -0.55 2.92
C ILE A 313 -10.95 -0.24 1.53
N LEU A 314 -10.50 0.99 1.30
CA LEU A 314 -9.90 1.40 0.04
C LEU A 314 -8.62 0.60 -0.26
N HIS A 315 -7.77 0.43 0.76
CA HIS A 315 -6.56 -0.38 0.70
C HIS A 315 -6.86 -1.85 0.36
N TYR A 316 -7.88 -2.43 0.98
CA TYR A 316 -8.33 -3.80 0.71
C TYR A 316 -8.66 -4.00 -0.78
N PHE A 317 -9.44 -3.09 -1.38
CA PHE A 317 -9.78 -3.18 -2.80
C PHE A 317 -8.61 -2.87 -3.73
N LEU A 318 -7.69 -1.99 -3.33
CA LEU A 318 -6.49 -1.63 -4.09
C LEU A 318 -5.44 -2.74 -4.12
N CYS A 319 -4.96 -3.16 -2.95
CA CYS A 319 -3.77 -3.99 -2.83
C CYS A 319 -4.07 -5.48 -2.75
N HIS A 320 -5.26 -5.87 -2.27
CA HIS A 320 -5.60 -7.29 -2.05
C HIS A 320 -6.58 -7.84 -3.08
N LYS A 321 -7.62 -7.09 -3.46
CA LYS A 321 -8.58 -7.50 -4.51
C LYS A 321 -8.21 -7.03 -5.92
N ASN A 322 -7.52 -5.90 -6.03
CA ASN A 322 -7.21 -5.23 -7.30
C ASN A 322 -8.48 -5.00 -8.15
N ASP A 323 -9.55 -4.49 -7.53
CA ASP A 323 -10.84 -4.19 -8.16
C ASP A 323 -11.00 -2.68 -8.41
N THR A 324 -10.69 -2.26 -9.64
CA THR A 324 -10.72 -0.85 -10.03
C THR A 324 -12.13 -0.28 -10.19
N GLU A 325 -13.15 -1.12 -10.38
CA GLU A 325 -14.54 -0.67 -10.53
C GLU A 325 -15.08 -0.25 -9.16
N VAL A 326 -14.86 -1.07 -8.13
CA VAL A 326 -15.22 -0.74 -6.75
C VAL A 326 -14.47 0.51 -6.28
N ILE A 327 -13.17 0.65 -6.61
CA ILE A 327 -12.41 1.87 -6.27
C ILE A 327 -13.05 3.12 -6.88
N ALA A 328 -13.53 3.04 -8.12
CA ALA A 328 -14.20 4.16 -8.77
C ALA A 328 -15.55 4.50 -8.10
N GLU A 329 -16.29 3.50 -7.65
CA GLU A 329 -17.51 3.68 -6.85
C GLU A 329 -17.20 4.35 -5.49
N LEU A 330 -16.22 3.83 -4.74
CA LEU A 330 -15.80 4.40 -3.45
C LEU A 330 -15.36 5.86 -3.60
N MET A 331 -14.60 6.18 -4.65
CA MET A 331 -14.18 7.55 -4.93
C MET A 331 -15.37 8.45 -5.31
N SER A 332 -16.39 7.91 -5.98
CA SER A 332 -17.63 8.63 -6.28
C SER A 332 -18.41 8.97 -5.00
N ILE A 333 -18.45 8.05 -4.02
CA ILE A 333 -19.05 8.30 -2.69
C ILE A 333 -18.32 9.43 -1.95
N VAL A 334 -16.98 9.46 -2.01
CA VAL A 334 -16.19 10.58 -1.43
C VAL A 334 -16.47 11.89 -2.16
N ALA A 335 -16.64 11.84 -3.49
CA ALA A 335 -16.91 13.02 -4.32
C ALA A 335 -18.27 13.69 -4.03
N GLU A 336 -19.24 12.97 -3.43
CA GLU A 336 -20.52 13.55 -2.98
C GLU A 336 -20.33 14.70 -1.97
N LYS A 337 -19.21 14.72 -1.23
CA LYS A 337 -18.86 15.76 -0.25
C LYS A 337 -17.55 16.48 -0.64
N PRO A 338 -17.51 17.23 -1.76
CA PRO A 338 -16.27 17.76 -2.36
C PRO A 338 -15.53 18.80 -1.50
N ARG A 339 -16.19 19.33 -0.45
CA ARG A 339 -15.61 20.28 0.49
C ARG A 339 -14.86 19.62 1.65
N SER A 340 -14.97 18.30 1.82
CA SER A 340 -14.22 17.58 2.85
C SER A 340 -12.71 17.80 2.69
N LEU A 341 -12.01 17.95 3.82
CA LEU A 341 -10.56 18.11 3.87
C LEU A 341 -9.82 16.78 3.74
N ASP A 342 -10.50 15.64 3.91
CA ASP A 342 -9.91 14.31 3.89
C ASP A 342 -9.78 13.71 2.48
N ILE A 343 -10.41 14.32 1.46
CA ILE A 343 -10.36 13.86 0.07
C ILE A 343 -8.91 13.61 -0.43
N PRO A 344 -7.95 14.52 -0.18
CA PRO A 344 -6.56 14.29 -0.57
C PRO A 344 -5.96 13.03 0.06
N ARG A 345 -6.36 12.62 1.28
CA ARG A 345 -5.85 11.39 1.91
C ARG A 345 -6.32 10.15 1.13
N PHE A 346 -7.59 10.09 0.74
CA PHE A 346 -8.12 9.00 -0.10
C PHE A 346 -7.43 8.97 -1.48
N MET A 347 -7.22 10.13 -2.09
CA MET A 347 -6.49 10.23 -3.36
C MET A 347 -5.03 9.75 -3.22
N GLN A 348 -4.34 10.13 -2.15
CA GLN A 348 -2.96 9.69 -1.89
C GLN A 348 -2.88 8.17 -1.67
N GLU A 349 -3.86 7.57 -0.98
CA GLU A 349 -3.93 6.11 -0.83
C GLU A 349 -4.10 5.41 -2.17
N ILE A 350 -4.99 5.90 -3.04
CA ILE A 350 -5.16 5.36 -4.40
C ILE A 350 -3.87 5.48 -5.21
N LEU A 351 -3.15 6.59 -5.09
CA LEU A 351 -1.90 6.81 -5.81
C LEU A 351 -0.80 5.87 -5.32
N ILE A 352 -0.59 5.77 -4.01
CA ILE A 352 0.47 4.95 -3.41
C ILE A 352 0.15 3.45 -3.53
N GLY A 353 -1.03 3.03 -3.05
CA GLY A 353 -1.48 1.65 -3.10
C GLY A 353 -1.69 1.15 -4.53
N GLY A 354 -2.21 2.00 -5.42
CA GLY A 354 -2.35 1.70 -6.85
C GLY A 354 -1.00 1.50 -7.54
N SER A 355 0.00 2.36 -7.26
CA SER A 355 1.35 2.20 -7.79
C SER A 355 2.00 0.89 -7.33
N TYR A 356 1.80 0.54 -6.06
CA TYR A 356 2.28 -0.72 -5.47
C TYR A 356 1.62 -1.93 -6.13
N ALA A 357 0.29 -1.94 -6.26
CA ALA A 357 -0.48 -3.03 -6.86
C ALA A 357 -0.10 -3.26 -8.34
N LEU A 358 0.07 -2.17 -9.11
CA LEU A 358 0.51 -2.24 -10.51
C LEU A 358 1.90 -2.86 -10.66
N VAL A 359 2.81 -2.56 -9.73
CA VAL A 359 4.14 -3.18 -9.69
C VAL A 359 4.03 -4.67 -9.36
N GLN A 360 3.28 -5.01 -8.31
CA GLN A 360 3.16 -6.37 -7.78
C GLN A 360 2.64 -7.34 -8.85
N LYS A 361 1.65 -6.93 -9.65
CA LYS A 361 1.00 -7.77 -10.67
C LYS A 361 1.97 -8.33 -11.73
N ASN A 362 3.02 -7.59 -12.06
CA ASN A 362 3.93 -7.92 -13.15
C ASN A 362 5.36 -8.26 -12.67
N LEU A 363 5.55 -8.56 -11.39
CA LEU A 363 6.88 -8.64 -10.77
C LEU A 363 7.63 -9.95 -11.11
N LEU A 364 8.94 -9.85 -11.37
CA LEU A 364 9.81 -11.03 -11.50
C LEU A 364 10.15 -11.58 -10.12
N ALA A 365 10.27 -12.90 -9.99
CA ALA A 365 10.52 -13.56 -8.70
C ALA A 365 11.77 -13.02 -7.97
N ASP A 366 12.82 -12.67 -8.71
CA ASP A 366 14.09 -12.17 -8.17
C ASP A 366 14.02 -10.72 -7.64
N THR A 367 12.93 -10.01 -7.92
CA THR A 367 12.70 -8.61 -7.48
C THR A 367 11.75 -8.49 -6.29
N ILE A 368 11.12 -9.60 -5.86
CA ILE A 368 10.23 -9.65 -4.69
C ILE A 368 10.87 -9.06 -3.42
N PRO A 369 12.16 -9.27 -3.11
CA PRO A 369 12.77 -8.70 -1.91
C PRO A 369 12.77 -7.16 -1.88
N LEU A 370 12.72 -6.48 -3.04
CA LEU A 370 12.69 -5.03 -3.11
C LEU A 370 11.27 -4.46 -2.89
N LEU A 371 10.24 -5.29 -3.05
CA LEU A 371 8.83 -4.88 -2.89
C LEU A 371 8.54 -4.43 -1.44
N SER A 372 9.19 -5.02 -0.44
CA SER A 372 9.05 -4.62 0.97
C SER A 372 9.63 -3.24 1.27
N LEU A 373 10.43 -2.66 0.37
CA LEU A 373 11.01 -1.32 0.54
C LEU A 373 10.15 -0.21 -0.07
N LEU A 374 9.19 -0.57 -0.93
CA LEU A 374 8.29 0.38 -1.57
C LEU A 374 7.16 0.80 -0.63
N PRO A 375 6.64 2.03 -0.78
CA PRO A 375 5.44 2.44 -0.06
C PRO A 375 4.24 1.66 -0.59
N VAL A 376 3.35 1.29 0.33
CA VAL A 376 2.16 0.46 0.07
C VAL A 376 0.88 1.14 0.53
N THR A 377 0.95 1.93 1.60
CA THR A 377 -0.17 2.71 2.12
C THR A 377 0.32 4.06 2.65
N THR A 378 -0.62 4.97 2.85
CA THR A 378 -0.47 6.24 3.57
C THR A 378 -0.73 6.13 5.07
N ILE A 379 -1.32 5.02 5.53
CA ILE A 379 -1.61 4.78 6.94
C ILE A 379 -0.30 4.59 7.70
N GLY A 380 -0.16 5.28 8.84
CA GLY A 380 1.05 5.23 9.66
C GLY A 380 1.15 3.94 10.46
N ASP A 381 2.39 3.48 10.68
CA ASP A 381 2.66 2.31 11.51
C ASP A 381 2.34 2.60 12.99
N TYR A 382 1.86 1.57 13.70
CA TYR A 382 1.68 1.58 15.16
C TYR A 382 0.79 2.71 15.72
N MET A 383 -0.29 3.05 15.01
CA MET A 383 -1.26 4.04 15.49
C MET A 383 -2.27 3.42 16.46
N THR A 384 -2.61 4.20 17.49
CA THR A 384 -3.78 3.93 18.32
C THR A 384 -5.00 4.59 17.68
N VAL A 385 -6.03 3.82 17.37
CA VAL A 385 -7.24 4.30 16.70
C VAL A 385 -8.43 4.10 17.63
N ASP A 386 -9.12 5.19 17.96
CA ASP A 386 -10.39 5.16 18.68
C ASP A 386 -11.54 5.29 17.68
N ILE A 387 -12.39 4.28 17.64
CA ILE A 387 -13.51 4.16 16.71
C ILE A 387 -14.80 4.09 17.50
N LYS A 388 -15.80 4.87 17.08
CA LYS A 388 -17.16 4.77 17.62
C LYS A 388 -18.03 4.01 16.65
N MET A 389 -18.57 2.86 17.08
CA MET A 389 -19.41 2.02 16.25
C MET A 389 -20.61 1.52 17.04
N ASN A 390 -21.84 1.79 16.56
CA ASN A 390 -23.09 1.35 17.21
C ASN A 390 -23.13 1.67 18.72
N ASP A 391 -22.79 2.90 19.10
CA ASP A 391 -22.68 3.38 20.49
C ASP A 391 -21.59 2.74 21.35
N LEU A 392 -20.71 1.93 20.76
CA LEU A 392 -19.54 1.38 21.41
C LEU A 392 -18.31 2.19 21.04
N ASP A 393 -17.54 2.57 22.06
CA ASP A 393 -16.17 3.06 21.87
C ASP A 393 -15.26 1.83 21.74
N ILE A 394 -14.44 1.79 20.69
CA ILE A 394 -13.52 0.68 20.39
C ILE A 394 -12.14 1.29 20.21
N THR A 395 -11.19 0.89 21.06
CA THR A 395 -9.81 1.35 20.98
C THR A 395 -8.95 0.23 20.43
N LEU A 396 -8.28 0.48 19.30
CA LEU A 396 -7.28 -0.40 18.69
C LEU A 396 -5.88 0.17 18.94
N SER A 397 -4.96 -0.64 19.46
CA SER A 397 -3.56 -0.26 19.67
C SER A 397 -2.61 -1.28 19.08
N HIS A 398 -1.46 -0.79 18.63
CA HIS A 398 -0.40 -1.59 18.04
C HIS A 398 0.90 -1.43 18.83
N GLU A 399 1.48 -2.54 19.24
CA GLU A 399 2.73 -2.56 20.01
C GLU A 399 3.78 -3.42 19.32
N LYS A 400 5.02 -2.91 19.20
CA LYS A 400 6.14 -3.66 18.63
C LYS A 400 6.79 -4.54 19.69
N LEU A 401 7.00 -5.81 19.35
CA LEU A 401 7.73 -6.78 20.13
C LEU A 401 9.20 -6.80 19.71
N TRP A 402 10.09 -6.91 20.70
CA TRP A 402 11.52 -6.94 20.50
C TRP A 402 12.04 -8.37 20.69
N ASN A 403 13.04 -8.77 19.88
CA ASN A 403 13.75 -10.06 20.01
C ASN A 403 12.88 -11.33 19.88
N THR A 404 11.82 -11.28 19.07
CA THR A 404 10.95 -12.44 18.77
C THR A 404 11.69 -13.62 18.13
N SER A 405 12.75 -13.38 17.37
CA SER A 405 13.58 -14.43 16.78
C SER A 405 14.26 -15.33 17.82
N VAL A 406 14.54 -14.83 19.02
CA VAL A 406 15.14 -15.61 20.13
C VAL A 406 14.16 -16.65 20.67
N MET A 407 12.86 -16.51 20.38
CA MET A 407 11.81 -17.44 20.81
C MET A 407 11.71 -18.68 19.93
N LEU A 408 12.43 -18.72 18.80
CA LEU A 408 12.42 -19.81 17.82
C LEU A 408 13.75 -20.55 17.78
N LEU A 409 13.70 -21.83 17.40
CA LEU A 409 14.90 -22.54 16.99
C LEU A 409 15.37 -22.06 15.62
N SER A 410 16.67 -21.77 15.50
CA SER A 410 17.26 -21.47 14.20
C SER A 410 17.20 -22.70 13.28
N PRO A 411 17.11 -22.55 11.95
CA PRO A 411 17.04 -23.67 11.01
C PRO A 411 18.21 -24.67 11.13
N GLN A 412 19.37 -24.23 11.65
CA GLN A 412 20.55 -25.07 11.88
C GLN A 412 20.45 -25.90 13.17
N GLN A 413 19.69 -25.45 14.16
CA GLN A 413 19.48 -26.14 15.43
C GLN A 413 18.36 -27.17 15.38
N ARG A 414 17.63 -27.27 14.26
CA ARG A 414 16.50 -28.18 14.09
C ARG A 414 16.94 -29.59 13.77
N LEU A 415 16.12 -30.57 14.16
CA LEU A 415 16.33 -31.98 13.87
C LEU A 415 16.36 -32.29 12.37
N VAL A 416 15.56 -31.57 11.58
CA VAL A 416 15.59 -31.62 10.11
C VAL A 416 16.04 -30.25 9.58
N PRO A 417 17.36 -30.01 9.47
CA PRO A 417 17.86 -28.76 8.96
C PRO A 417 17.35 -28.46 7.55
N TYR A 418 17.05 -27.20 7.27
CA TYR A 418 16.67 -26.69 5.95
C TYR A 418 15.36 -27.24 5.34
N ARG A 419 14.53 -27.96 6.10
CA ARG A 419 13.16 -28.30 5.67
C ARG A 419 12.35 -27.00 5.52
N SER A 420 11.78 -26.75 4.33
CA SER A 420 10.84 -25.64 4.17
C SER A 420 9.50 -26.00 4.79
N ASP A 421 9.21 -25.40 5.94
CA ASP A 421 8.00 -25.59 6.74
C ASP A 421 7.58 -24.27 7.40
N LEU A 422 6.55 -24.32 8.26
CA LEU A 422 6.04 -23.16 8.99
C LEU A 422 7.16 -22.39 9.70
N TRP A 423 8.03 -23.09 10.42
CA TRP A 423 9.03 -22.50 11.32
C TRP A 423 10.20 -21.87 10.58
N THR A 424 10.70 -22.53 9.53
CA THR A 424 11.73 -21.92 8.67
C THR A 424 11.22 -20.68 7.95
N ARG A 425 9.96 -20.69 7.47
CA ARG A 425 9.34 -19.51 6.84
C ARG A 425 9.15 -18.36 7.84
N LEU A 426 8.69 -18.66 9.05
CA LEU A 426 8.55 -17.67 10.12
C LEU A 426 9.92 -17.08 10.50
N TRP A 427 10.95 -17.92 10.65
CA TRP A 427 12.31 -17.48 10.92
C TRP A 427 12.85 -16.54 9.84
N ASP A 428 12.63 -16.90 8.56
CA ASP A 428 13.04 -16.06 7.43
C ASP A 428 12.31 -14.70 7.42
N GLN A 429 11.02 -14.68 7.77
CA GLN A 429 10.24 -13.44 7.88
C GLN A 429 10.76 -12.54 9.01
N LEU A 430 11.02 -13.11 10.17
CA LEU A 430 11.58 -12.39 11.32
C LEU A 430 12.95 -11.78 11.02
N ASN A 431 13.82 -12.50 10.30
CA ASN A 431 15.12 -11.96 9.91
C ASN A 431 15.01 -10.87 8.83
N LYS A 432 14.00 -10.95 7.95
CA LYS A 432 13.72 -9.88 6.98
C LYS A 432 13.29 -8.59 7.69
N ASN A 433 12.44 -8.73 8.71
CA ASN A 433 11.79 -7.64 9.45
C ASN A 433 12.59 -7.17 10.69
N GLY A 434 13.63 -7.91 11.11
CA GLY A 434 14.42 -7.64 12.33
C GLY A 434 15.34 -6.42 12.27
N GLY A 435 15.36 -5.67 11.17
CA GLY A 435 16.01 -4.36 11.08
C GLY A 435 14.96 -3.26 10.97
N ASP A 436 15.26 -2.08 11.52
CA ASP A 436 14.42 -0.86 11.45
C ASP A 436 14.38 -0.29 10.01
N LYS A 437 13.95 -1.13 9.06
CA LYS A 437 13.88 -0.83 7.63
C LYS A 437 12.55 -0.14 7.38
N LEU A 438 12.59 1.17 7.48
CA LEU A 438 11.45 2.00 7.08
C LEU A 438 11.17 1.77 5.59
N ARG A 439 9.91 1.85 5.18
CA ARG A 439 9.54 1.93 3.76
C ARG A 439 9.93 3.29 3.20
N PHE A 440 10.17 3.36 1.90
CA PHE A 440 10.44 4.62 1.23
C PHE A 440 9.23 5.56 1.38
N LYS A 441 9.46 6.80 1.84
CA LYS A 441 8.39 7.80 2.02
C LYS A 441 8.43 8.82 0.87
N PRO A 442 7.39 8.88 0.01
CA PRO A 442 7.34 9.84 -1.10
C PRO A 442 7.37 11.32 -0.65
N SER A 443 6.91 11.63 0.56
CA SER A 443 6.93 12.99 1.12
C SER A 443 8.33 13.61 1.19
N HIS A 444 9.38 12.80 1.43
CA HIS A 444 10.75 13.31 1.43
C HIS A 444 11.21 13.82 0.06
N ILE A 445 10.62 13.32 -1.03
CA ILE A 445 10.91 13.79 -2.38
C ILE A 445 10.21 15.12 -2.63
N ALA A 446 8.99 15.29 -2.11
CA ALA A 446 8.23 16.52 -2.28
C ALA A 446 8.99 17.75 -1.74
N GLU A 447 9.63 17.62 -0.58
CA GLU A 447 10.49 18.66 0.00
C GLU A 447 11.69 19.01 -0.91
N LYS A 448 12.36 17.99 -1.46
CA LYS A 448 13.48 18.17 -2.40
C LYS A 448 13.03 18.79 -3.72
N LEU A 449 11.87 18.38 -4.22
CA LEU A 449 11.28 18.92 -5.45
C LEU A 449 10.85 20.37 -5.29
N LEU A 450 10.38 20.78 -4.11
CA LEU A 450 9.99 22.17 -3.85
C LEU A 450 11.15 23.12 -4.12
N VAL A 451 12.35 22.78 -3.64
CA VAL A 451 13.57 23.55 -3.90
C VAL A 451 14.02 23.40 -5.36
N SER A 452 14.01 22.18 -5.90
CA SER A 452 14.50 21.93 -7.26
C SER A 452 13.63 22.59 -8.34
N LEU A 453 12.31 22.59 -8.18
CA LEU A 453 11.37 23.19 -9.13
C LEU A 453 11.44 24.71 -9.14
N ALA A 454 11.73 25.34 -8.00
CA ALA A 454 11.95 26.79 -7.94
C ALA A 454 13.14 27.23 -8.81
N CYS A 455 14.17 26.39 -8.91
CA CYS A 455 15.35 26.61 -9.74
C CYS A 455 15.21 26.04 -11.15
N TYR A 456 14.17 25.25 -11.43
CA TYR A 456 13.98 24.58 -12.72
C TYR A 456 13.41 25.57 -13.75
N GLN A 457 14.25 25.97 -14.70
CA GLN A 457 13.86 26.83 -15.83
C GLN A 457 13.79 26.01 -17.13
N PRO A 458 12.65 25.38 -17.45
CA PRO A 458 12.50 24.57 -18.67
C PRO A 458 12.75 25.39 -19.95
N GLU A 459 12.51 26.71 -19.90
CA GLU A 459 12.75 27.61 -21.03
C GLU A 459 14.23 27.90 -21.31
N ALA A 460 15.09 27.81 -20.28
CA ALA A 460 16.54 27.90 -20.47
C ALA A 460 17.07 26.62 -21.11
N LEU A 461 16.57 25.46 -20.65
CA LEU A 461 16.96 24.13 -21.14
C LEU A 461 16.46 23.85 -22.57
N SER A 462 15.32 24.42 -22.98
CA SER A 462 14.82 24.31 -24.36
C SER A 462 15.72 24.98 -25.41
N ARG A 463 16.66 25.86 -25.00
CA ARG A 463 17.63 26.52 -25.90
C ARG A 463 19.01 25.84 -25.92
N CYS A 464 19.26 24.96 -24.95
CA CYS A 464 20.50 24.21 -24.86
C CYS A 464 20.28 22.87 -25.58
N ASN A 465 20.87 22.69 -26.76
CA ASN A 465 21.15 21.32 -27.21
C ASN A 465 22.17 20.74 -26.23
N THR A 466 21.70 20.10 -25.16
CA THR A 466 22.58 19.28 -24.33
C THR A 466 23.27 18.28 -25.23
N PRO A 467 24.61 18.19 -25.23
CA PRO A 467 25.29 17.08 -25.89
C PRO A 467 24.72 15.81 -25.27
N MET A 468 24.28 14.89 -26.13
CA MET A 468 23.73 13.60 -25.77
C MET A 468 24.57 12.99 -24.64
N SER A 469 24.04 13.07 -23.41
CA SER A 469 24.43 12.13 -22.37
C SER A 469 24.08 10.73 -22.89
N PRO A 470 24.72 9.64 -22.42
CA PRO A 470 24.45 8.28 -22.89
C PRO A 470 23.08 7.76 -22.39
N SER A 471 22.03 8.49 -22.75
CA SER A 471 20.61 8.26 -22.55
C SER A 471 19.94 8.18 -23.92
N GLY A 472 20.55 7.42 -24.83
CA GLY A 472 19.93 7.08 -26.11
C GLY A 472 18.85 6.02 -25.87
N GLY A 473 17.59 6.45 -25.81
CA GLY A 473 16.44 5.53 -25.80
C GLY A 473 15.13 6.02 -25.21
N PHE A 474 15.06 7.22 -24.62
CA PHE A 474 13.82 7.70 -23.95
C PHE A 474 13.13 8.89 -24.62
N VAL A 475 13.60 9.32 -25.79
CA VAL A 475 12.95 10.38 -26.56
C VAL A 475 12.36 9.74 -27.82
N ALA A 476 11.03 9.75 -27.92
CA ALA A 476 10.21 9.23 -29.02
C ALA A 476 9.84 7.74 -29.04
N VAL A 477 9.71 7.11 -27.88
CA VAL A 477 8.96 5.85 -27.75
C VAL A 477 7.89 6.07 -26.67
N PRO A 478 6.58 5.88 -26.96
CA PRO A 478 5.56 5.91 -25.92
C PRO A 478 5.96 4.92 -24.83
N LEU A 479 5.87 5.32 -23.56
CA LEU A 479 6.16 4.46 -22.40
C LEU A 479 5.38 3.12 -22.44
N GLY A 480 4.34 3.03 -23.28
CA GLY A 480 3.65 1.78 -23.62
C GLY A 480 4.48 0.70 -24.31
N ASP A 481 5.60 1.00 -24.98
CA ASP A 481 6.38 -0.01 -25.72
C ASP A 481 7.33 -0.84 -24.83
N PHE A 482 7.54 -0.46 -23.57
CA PHE A 482 8.19 -1.34 -22.59
C PHE A 482 7.25 -2.44 -22.05
N MET A 483 5.97 -2.37 -22.39
CA MET A 483 4.97 -3.38 -22.09
C MET A 483 4.66 -4.13 -23.39
N GLY A 484 4.89 -5.44 -23.41
CA GLY A 484 4.84 -6.30 -24.61
C GLY A 484 3.47 -6.51 -25.26
N ASN A 485 2.66 -5.46 -25.43
CA ASN A 485 1.41 -5.49 -26.21
C ASN A 485 1.49 -4.48 -27.35
N ARG A 486 2.03 -4.92 -28.50
CA ARG A 486 1.91 -4.17 -29.75
C ARG A 486 0.44 -4.14 -30.18
N ASN A 487 -0.05 -2.95 -30.54
CA ASN A 487 -1.31 -2.64 -31.23
C ASN A 487 -2.58 -2.46 -30.37
N ILE A 488 -2.59 -1.49 -29.45
CA ILE A 488 -3.84 -0.82 -29.06
C ILE A 488 -3.53 0.68 -29.03
N LYS A 489 -4.19 1.48 -29.90
CA LYS A 489 -4.38 2.91 -29.62
C LYS A 489 -5.03 2.96 -28.24
N LEU A 490 -4.28 3.32 -27.19
CA LEU A 490 -4.87 3.62 -25.90
C LEU A 490 -5.82 4.78 -26.16
N ASP A 491 -7.12 4.51 -26.25
CA ASP A 491 -8.13 5.54 -26.15
C ASP A 491 -7.85 6.22 -24.81
N SER A 492 -7.27 7.42 -24.87
CA SER A 492 -6.97 8.20 -23.68
C SER A 492 -8.30 8.44 -22.97
N GLY A 493 -8.57 7.65 -21.92
CA GLY A 493 -9.76 7.79 -21.07
C GLY A 493 -9.76 9.07 -20.25
N LEU A 494 -8.89 10.04 -20.55
CA LEU A 494 -8.83 11.37 -19.96
C LEU A 494 -9.67 12.36 -20.78
N PRO A 495 -10.22 13.40 -20.14
CA PRO A 495 -11.04 14.42 -20.83
C PRO A 495 -10.22 15.37 -21.73
N PHE A 496 -8.89 15.25 -21.75
CA PHE A 496 -7.98 16.06 -22.56
C PHE A 496 -6.98 15.18 -23.31
N ASN A 497 -6.39 15.75 -24.36
CA ASN A 497 -5.35 15.08 -25.12
C ASN A 497 -4.00 15.26 -24.42
N GLU A 498 -3.26 14.16 -24.32
CA GLU A 498 -1.92 14.16 -23.75
C GLU A 498 -0.91 14.59 -24.79
N THR A 499 -0.92 15.88 -25.10
CA THR A 499 0.04 16.50 -25.99
C THR A 499 0.75 17.62 -25.25
N GLU A 500 2.07 17.71 -25.40
CA GLU A 500 2.86 18.80 -24.87
C GLU A 500 3.68 19.44 -26.00
N SER A 501 3.74 20.77 -26.03
CA SER A 501 4.46 21.51 -27.07
C SER A 501 5.90 21.86 -26.70
N CYS A 502 6.36 21.43 -25.52
CA CYS A 502 7.68 21.74 -24.96
C CYS A 502 8.56 20.49 -24.91
N THR A 503 9.87 20.66 -25.15
CA THR A 503 10.88 19.60 -25.14
C THR A 503 11.42 19.26 -23.75
N ALA A 504 11.04 20.02 -22.72
CA ALA A 504 11.43 19.81 -21.33
C ALA A 504 10.21 20.06 -20.44
N SER A 505 9.59 19.00 -19.93
CA SER A 505 8.35 19.11 -19.16
C SER A 505 8.59 19.03 -17.65
N LYS A 506 7.72 19.70 -16.88
CA LYS A 506 7.68 19.55 -15.41
C LYS A 506 7.46 18.09 -15.01
N GLN A 507 6.70 17.35 -15.81
CA GLN A 507 6.46 15.92 -15.61
C GLN A 507 7.75 15.10 -15.69
N GLU A 508 8.56 15.29 -16.74
CA GLU A 508 9.86 14.61 -16.92
C GLU A 508 10.82 14.91 -15.76
N HIS A 509 10.85 16.16 -15.30
CA HIS A 509 11.68 16.54 -14.15
C HIS A 509 11.26 15.79 -12.88
N ILE A 510 9.96 15.78 -12.55
CA ILE A 510 9.42 15.04 -11.39
C ILE A 510 9.74 13.55 -11.50
N VAL A 511 9.53 12.95 -12.68
CA VAL A 511 9.85 11.54 -12.96
C VAL A 511 11.34 11.25 -12.73
N SER A 512 12.23 12.12 -13.22
CA SER A 512 13.68 11.94 -13.10
C SER A 512 14.18 12.00 -11.65
N VAL A 513 13.63 12.92 -10.84
CA VAL A 513 13.97 13.08 -9.43
C VAL A 513 13.47 11.88 -8.62
N ASN A 514 12.22 11.45 -8.85
CA ASN A 514 11.66 10.25 -8.23
C ASN A 514 12.51 9.02 -8.55
N LEU A 515 12.88 8.83 -9.82
CA LEU A 515 13.70 7.70 -10.27
C LEU A 515 15.06 7.69 -9.57
N ARG A 516 15.73 8.85 -9.49
CA ARG A 516 17.03 8.99 -8.83
C ARG A 516 16.94 8.66 -7.34
N GLU A 517 16.02 9.28 -6.62
CA GLU A 517 15.89 9.13 -5.17
C GLU A 517 15.48 7.71 -4.79
N LEU A 518 14.52 7.13 -5.50
CA LEU A 518 14.11 5.75 -5.28
C LEU A 518 15.24 4.76 -5.61
N SER A 519 15.96 4.95 -6.72
CA SER A 519 17.09 4.08 -7.08
C SER A 519 18.18 4.11 -6.01
N MET A 520 18.51 5.30 -5.49
CA MET A 520 19.50 5.46 -4.41
C MET A 520 19.03 4.80 -3.11
N TYR A 521 17.74 4.94 -2.78
CA TYR A 521 17.14 4.30 -1.62
C TYR A 521 17.21 2.78 -1.70
N LEU A 522 16.74 2.21 -2.81
CA LEU A 522 16.74 0.77 -3.06
C LEU A 522 18.17 0.21 -3.14
N LEU A 523 19.13 0.95 -3.70
CA LEU A 523 20.52 0.53 -3.72
C LEU A 523 21.13 0.48 -2.30
N LYS A 524 20.85 1.48 -1.46
CA LYS A 524 21.34 1.57 -0.08
C LYS A 524 20.76 0.46 0.81
N ASN A 525 19.48 0.15 0.65
CA ASN A 525 18.76 -0.76 1.55
C ASN A 525 18.62 -2.19 1.00
N GLY A 526 18.59 -2.38 -0.31
CA GLY A 526 18.48 -3.68 -0.99
C GLY A 526 19.79 -4.46 -1.10
N THR A 527 20.95 -3.81 -0.96
CA THR A 527 22.27 -4.49 -0.94
C THR A 527 22.69 -4.93 0.47
N ARG A 528 22.26 -4.20 1.52
CA ARG A 528 22.55 -4.52 2.93
C ARG A 528 21.83 -5.77 3.44
N THR A 529 20.76 -6.21 2.78
CA THR A 529 19.97 -7.40 3.12
C THR A 529 20.69 -8.74 2.90
N SER A 530 21.92 -8.74 2.37
CA SER A 530 22.60 -9.96 1.90
C SER A 530 23.71 -10.49 2.81
N THR A 531 23.82 -10.06 4.07
CA THR A 531 24.92 -10.51 4.96
C THR A 531 24.76 -11.92 5.55
N MET A 532 23.71 -12.67 5.23
CA MET A 532 23.67 -14.11 5.52
C MET A 532 23.09 -14.93 4.35
N HIS A 533 23.75 -16.06 4.12
CA HIS A 533 23.55 -17.00 3.02
C HIS A 533 22.09 -17.47 2.84
N MET A 534 21.40 -17.05 1.77
CA MET A 534 20.68 -17.89 0.80
C MET A 534 19.83 -17.04 -0.16
N ARG A 535 20.04 -17.27 -1.47
CA ARG A 535 19.23 -16.87 -2.65
C ARG A 535 18.88 -15.38 -2.83
N GLY A 536 19.71 -14.73 -3.65
CA GLY A 536 19.32 -13.61 -4.51
C GLY A 536 19.87 -12.25 -4.07
N SER A 537 21.14 -11.96 -4.31
CA SER A 537 21.61 -10.58 -4.25
C SER A 537 20.92 -9.75 -5.34
N CYS A 538 20.21 -8.69 -4.97
CA CYS A 538 19.64 -7.78 -5.95
C CYS A 538 20.78 -7.02 -6.64
N THR A 539 20.96 -7.27 -7.94
CA THR A 539 21.95 -6.55 -8.74
C THR A 539 21.53 -5.08 -8.91
N PRO A 540 22.47 -4.16 -9.19
CA PRO A 540 22.11 -2.78 -9.54
C PRO A 540 21.12 -2.68 -10.72
N LEU A 541 21.13 -3.66 -11.63
CA LEU A 541 20.15 -3.79 -12.72
C LEU A 541 18.75 -4.10 -12.19
N HIS A 542 18.61 -5.01 -11.21
CA HIS A 542 17.33 -5.28 -10.56
C HIS A 542 16.79 -4.04 -9.83
N VAL A 543 17.67 -3.28 -9.16
CA VAL A 543 17.30 -2.02 -8.50
C VAL A 543 16.80 -1.00 -9.53
N HIS A 544 17.52 -0.80 -10.64
CA HIS A 544 17.10 0.13 -11.68
C HIS A 544 15.78 -0.30 -12.33
N ALA A 545 15.63 -1.57 -12.67
CA ALA A 545 14.38 -2.09 -13.24
C ALA A 545 13.18 -1.89 -12.30
N MET A 546 13.36 -2.16 -11.00
CA MET A 546 12.35 -1.94 -9.96
C MET A 546 11.99 -0.45 -9.84
N ALA A 547 12.99 0.43 -9.73
CA ALA A 547 12.75 1.87 -9.62
C ALA A 547 12.04 2.44 -10.87
N THR A 548 12.51 2.09 -12.07
CA THR A 548 11.90 2.50 -13.34
C THR A 548 10.44 2.05 -13.44
N ARG A 549 10.16 0.79 -13.06
CA ARG A 549 8.80 0.27 -13.06
C ARG A 549 7.89 0.95 -12.05
N TYR A 550 8.38 1.23 -10.84
CA TYR A 550 7.59 1.92 -9.83
C TYR A 550 7.27 3.35 -10.26
N VAL A 551 8.24 4.09 -10.82
CA VAL A 551 8.00 5.46 -11.31
C VAL A 551 7.04 5.48 -12.50
N ALA A 552 7.12 4.50 -13.40
CA ALA A 552 6.12 4.33 -14.46
C ALA A 552 4.73 4.05 -13.87
N ALA A 553 4.64 3.22 -12.83
CA ALA A 553 3.39 2.93 -12.13
C ALA A 553 2.83 4.17 -11.41
N GLN A 554 3.68 5.09 -10.89
CA GLN A 554 3.23 6.37 -10.33
C GLN A 554 2.49 7.21 -11.37
N LEU A 555 3.04 7.31 -12.58
CA LEU A 555 2.39 8.04 -13.67
C LEU A 555 1.08 7.37 -14.09
N GLU A 556 1.05 6.04 -14.20
CA GLU A 556 -0.16 5.31 -14.56
C GLU A 556 -1.25 5.44 -13.47
N ALA A 557 -0.89 5.32 -12.19
CA ALA A 557 -1.80 5.54 -11.08
C ALA A 557 -2.36 6.97 -11.07
N SER A 558 -1.53 7.98 -11.36
CA SER A 558 -1.95 9.36 -11.55
C SER A 558 -2.98 9.51 -12.68
N ARG A 559 -2.78 8.83 -13.82
CA ARG A 559 -3.72 8.83 -14.94
C ARG A 559 -5.04 8.17 -14.54
N ILE A 560 -5.00 6.96 -14.00
CA ILE A 560 -6.19 6.20 -13.58
C ILE A 560 -7.02 7.00 -12.58
N LEU A 561 -6.39 7.59 -11.55
CA LEU A 561 -7.11 8.41 -10.59
C LEU A 561 -7.75 9.63 -11.25
N CYS A 562 -7.04 10.32 -12.15
CA CYS A 562 -7.61 11.45 -12.87
C CYS A 562 -8.86 11.03 -13.67
N GLN A 563 -8.84 9.87 -14.34
CA GLN A 563 -10.00 9.32 -15.04
C GLN A 563 -11.17 9.02 -14.09
N ILE A 564 -10.90 8.38 -12.95
CA ILE A 564 -11.91 8.09 -11.92
C ILE A 564 -12.56 9.38 -11.42
N LEU A 565 -11.78 10.42 -11.15
CA LEU A 565 -12.28 11.72 -10.68
C LEU A 565 -13.14 12.43 -11.73
N CYS A 566 -12.77 12.34 -13.01
CA CYS A 566 -13.58 12.89 -14.10
C CYS A 566 -14.92 12.16 -14.19
N LYS A 567 -14.92 10.82 -14.10
CA LYS A 567 -16.16 10.03 -14.05
C LYS A 567 -17.02 10.35 -12.84
N ALA A 568 -16.42 10.51 -11.66
CA ALA A 568 -17.11 10.92 -10.44
C ALA A 568 -17.74 12.32 -10.56
N ALA A 569 -17.18 13.21 -11.38
CA ALA A 569 -17.77 14.50 -11.72
C ALA A 569 -18.86 14.44 -12.83
N GLY A 570 -19.19 13.24 -13.33
CA GLY A 570 -20.13 13.05 -14.43
C GLY A 570 -19.55 13.40 -15.80
N VAL A 571 -18.21 13.36 -15.95
CA VAL A 571 -17.49 13.62 -17.20
C VAL A 571 -16.81 12.32 -17.65
N ASP A 572 -17.55 11.48 -18.38
CA ASP A 572 -17.01 10.27 -18.97
C ASP A 572 -16.61 10.52 -20.43
N PRO A 573 -15.31 10.40 -20.78
CA PRO A 573 -14.87 10.54 -22.16
C PRO A 573 -15.54 9.57 -23.15
N ARG A 574 -16.10 8.43 -22.70
CA ARG A 574 -16.85 7.53 -23.59
C ARG A 574 -18.18 8.12 -24.06
N ILE A 575 -18.74 9.03 -23.27
CA ILE A 575 -20.03 9.69 -23.53
C ILE A 575 -19.80 11.04 -24.21
N GLU A 576 -18.80 11.78 -23.74
CA GLU A 576 -18.48 13.11 -24.24
C GLU A 576 -17.82 13.05 -25.63
N GLN A 577 -18.35 13.80 -26.60
CA GLN A 577 -17.84 13.82 -27.98
C GLN A 577 -16.59 14.70 -28.13
N GLU A 578 -16.52 15.79 -27.37
CA GLU A 578 -15.41 16.74 -27.40
C GLU A 578 -14.34 16.43 -26.33
N ARG A 579 -13.15 17.02 -26.51
CA ARG A 579 -12.01 16.90 -25.60
C ARG A 579 -11.33 18.24 -25.36
N GLY A 580 -10.58 18.33 -24.26
CA GLY A 580 -9.78 19.50 -23.93
C GLY A 580 -10.63 20.72 -23.59
N PHE A 581 -10.27 21.87 -24.16
CA PHE A 581 -10.94 23.14 -23.83
C PHE A 581 -12.39 23.21 -24.31
N ASN A 582 -12.70 22.64 -25.49
CA ASN A 582 -14.07 22.59 -26.00
C ASN A 582 -15.03 21.85 -25.06
N LEU A 583 -14.55 20.76 -24.46
CA LEU A 583 -15.32 20.00 -23.48
C LEU A 583 -15.70 20.88 -22.28
N VAL A 584 -14.75 21.64 -21.73
CA VAL A 584 -15.00 22.54 -20.58
C VAL A 584 -16.09 23.55 -20.89
N ASP A 585 -16.12 24.08 -22.12
CA ASP A 585 -17.12 25.06 -22.54
C ASP A 585 -18.52 24.47 -22.67
N GLN A 586 -18.63 23.17 -22.97
CA GLN A 586 -19.90 22.45 -23.09
C GLN A 586 -20.47 21.96 -21.74
N LEU A 587 -19.64 21.81 -20.71
CA LEU A 587 -20.10 21.39 -19.38
C LEU A 587 -21.01 22.46 -18.75
N ASP A 588 -22.10 22.02 -18.12
CA ASP A 588 -22.91 22.88 -17.25
C ASP A 588 -22.15 23.31 -16.00
N GLU A 589 -22.65 24.35 -15.35
CA GLU A 589 -22.00 24.99 -14.19
C GLU A 589 -21.79 24.01 -13.02
N ALA A 590 -22.74 23.09 -12.77
CA ALA A 590 -22.65 22.14 -11.66
C ALA A 590 -21.56 21.09 -11.90
N ARG A 591 -21.55 20.43 -13.07
CA ARG A 591 -20.49 19.48 -13.45
C ARG A 591 -19.13 20.16 -13.51
N ARG A 592 -19.06 21.37 -14.08
CA ARG A 592 -17.81 22.15 -14.18
C ARG A 592 -17.25 22.50 -12.80
N TRP A 593 -18.10 22.95 -11.88
CA TRP A 593 -17.69 23.27 -10.50
C TRP A 593 -17.21 22.03 -9.74
N LEU A 594 -17.94 20.92 -9.84
CA LEU A 594 -17.55 19.67 -9.18
C LEU A 594 -16.21 19.15 -9.72
N LEU A 595 -16.04 19.13 -11.05
CA LEU A 595 -14.78 18.74 -11.69
C LEU A 595 -13.62 19.64 -11.22
N PHE A 596 -13.84 20.96 -11.17
CA PHE A 596 -12.82 21.89 -10.67
C PHE A 596 -12.40 21.58 -9.24
N MET A 597 -13.37 21.37 -8.34
CA MET A 597 -13.10 21.03 -6.94
C MET A 597 -12.31 19.72 -6.80
N LEU A 598 -12.70 18.66 -7.51
CA LEU A 598 -12.00 17.38 -7.45
C LEU A 598 -10.59 17.46 -8.03
N LEU A 599 -10.39 18.12 -9.17
CA LEU A 599 -9.07 18.28 -9.79
C LEU A 599 -8.15 19.20 -8.96
N GLN A 600 -8.70 20.17 -8.24
CA GLN A 600 -7.94 20.97 -7.27
C GLN A 600 -7.42 20.09 -6.12
N ARG A 601 -8.27 19.23 -5.55
CA ARG A 601 -7.86 18.29 -4.49
C ARG A 601 -6.84 17.28 -5.01
N TYR A 602 -7.01 16.80 -6.23
CA TYR A 602 -6.07 15.91 -6.91
C TYR A 602 -4.70 16.56 -7.10
N ARG A 603 -4.65 17.80 -7.60
CA ARG A 603 -3.39 18.55 -7.74
C ARG A 603 -2.66 18.67 -6.40
N HIS A 604 -3.40 19.00 -5.34
CA HIS A 604 -2.82 19.06 -4.01
C HIS A 604 -2.31 17.70 -3.53
N ALA A 605 -3.07 16.62 -3.78
CA ALA A 605 -2.67 15.27 -3.41
C ALA A 605 -1.35 14.86 -4.09
N ILE A 606 -1.23 15.04 -5.42
CA ILE A 606 -0.02 14.66 -6.17
C ILE A 606 1.20 15.51 -5.81
N GLU A 607 1.03 16.80 -5.54
CA GLU A 607 2.13 17.69 -5.14
C GLU A 607 2.72 17.30 -3.78
N ASN A 608 1.87 16.92 -2.81
CA ASN A 608 2.30 16.50 -1.47
C ASN A 608 3.12 15.21 -1.46
N ILE A 609 2.89 14.31 -2.42
CA ILE A 609 3.60 13.01 -2.51
C ILE A 609 4.56 12.93 -3.69
N ALA A 610 4.83 14.05 -4.37
CA ALA A 610 5.72 14.13 -5.53
C ALA A 610 5.32 13.26 -6.74
N PHE A 611 4.02 13.04 -6.96
CA PHE A 611 3.54 12.25 -8.10
C PHE A 611 3.46 13.10 -9.38
N PRO A 612 3.83 12.55 -10.55
CA PRO A 612 3.70 13.26 -11.82
C PRO A 612 2.22 13.33 -12.26
N ALA A 613 1.77 14.50 -12.69
CA ALA A 613 0.47 14.67 -13.34
C ALA A 613 0.49 14.14 -14.79
N PRO A 614 -0.65 13.73 -15.38
CA PRO A 614 -0.75 13.43 -16.81
C PRO A 614 -0.35 14.64 -17.70
N GLN A 615 0.14 14.38 -18.90
CA GLN A 615 0.53 15.46 -19.83
C GLN A 615 -0.71 16.26 -20.26
N GLY A 616 -0.58 17.59 -20.33
CA GLY A 616 -1.70 18.49 -20.65
C GLY A 616 -2.64 18.79 -19.48
N PHE A 617 -2.51 18.10 -18.33
CA PHE A 617 -3.34 18.36 -17.14
C PHE A 617 -3.28 19.83 -16.69
N ALA A 618 -2.08 20.43 -16.64
CA ALA A 618 -1.89 21.79 -16.16
C ALA A 618 -2.65 22.83 -17.00
N SER A 619 -2.59 22.72 -18.33
CA SER A 619 -3.34 23.57 -19.26
C SER A 619 -4.84 23.37 -19.13
N PHE A 620 -5.29 22.12 -19.09
CA PHE A 620 -6.71 21.79 -18.91
C PHE A 620 -7.27 22.33 -17.60
N PHE A 621 -6.58 22.09 -16.48
CA PHE A 621 -6.97 22.56 -15.15
C PHE A 621 -6.99 24.09 -15.06
N THR A 622 -6.03 24.77 -15.70
CA THR A 622 -6.00 26.23 -15.77
C THR A 622 -7.18 26.80 -16.54
N TYR A 623 -7.54 26.21 -17.69
CA TYR A 623 -8.70 26.63 -18.46
C TYR A 623 -10.02 26.37 -17.72
N LEU A 624 -10.13 25.20 -17.08
CA LEU A 624 -11.26 24.85 -16.22
C LEU A 624 -11.43 25.88 -15.09
N GLY A 625 -10.33 26.26 -14.43
CA GLY A 625 -10.33 27.31 -13.42
C GLY A 625 -10.79 28.67 -13.96
N TYR A 626 -10.33 29.06 -15.15
CA TYR A 626 -10.77 30.30 -15.82
C TYR A 626 -12.27 30.33 -16.09
N ARG A 627 -12.85 29.21 -16.56
CA ARG A 627 -14.29 29.09 -16.86
C ARG A 627 -15.19 28.88 -15.63
N THR A 628 -14.61 28.56 -14.48
CA THR A 628 -15.37 28.23 -13.24
C THR A 628 -15.30 29.35 -12.20
N LEU A 629 -14.16 30.04 -12.10
CA LEU A 629 -13.91 31.04 -11.08
C LEU A 629 -14.17 32.46 -11.59
N LYS A 630 -14.50 33.37 -10.67
CA LYS A 630 -14.44 34.82 -10.97
C LYS A 630 -13.00 35.21 -11.31
N TYR A 631 -12.83 36.13 -12.25
CA TYR A 631 -11.51 36.55 -12.73
C TYR A 631 -10.54 37.00 -11.63
N SER A 632 -11.04 37.67 -10.58
CA SER A 632 -10.23 38.07 -9.43
C SER A 632 -9.69 36.87 -8.63
N MET A 633 -10.50 35.84 -8.43
CA MET A 633 -10.08 34.59 -7.79
C MET A 633 -9.12 33.81 -8.69
N PHE A 634 -9.40 33.75 -10.00
CA PHE A 634 -8.50 33.14 -10.97
C PHE A 634 -7.09 33.76 -10.91
N LEU A 635 -6.99 35.09 -10.86
CA LEU A 635 -5.71 35.78 -10.72
C LEU A 635 -4.99 35.45 -9.41
N GLN A 636 -5.70 35.28 -8.29
CA GLN A 636 -5.07 34.87 -7.02
C GLN A 636 -4.47 33.46 -7.11
N TYR A 637 -5.10 32.55 -7.86
CA TYR A 637 -4.57 31.22 -8.09
C TYR A 637 -3.35 31.24 -9.01
N VAL A 638 -3.31 32.13 -10.01
CA VAL A 638 -2.13 32.39 -10.83
C VAL A 638 -0.98 32.94 -9.99
N GLU A 639 -1.25 33.94 -9.14
CA GLU A 639 -0.26 34.58 -8.27
C GLU A 639 0.37 33.59 -7.29
N ARG A 640 -0.42 32.62 -6.80
CA ARG A 640 0.04 31.55 -5.90
C ARG A 640 0.63 30.33 -6.64
N SER A 641 0.88 30.43 -7.95
CA SER A 641 1.40 29.33 -8.78
C SER A 641 0.54 28.06 -8.76
N VAL A 642 -0.76 28.20 -8.51
CA VAL A 642 -1.73 27.09 -8.59
C VAL A 642 -2.14 26.83 -10.04
N PHE A 643 -2.26 27.90 -10.84
CA PHE A 643 -2.46 27.78 -12.28
C PHE A 643 -1.16 28.03 -13.02
N GLU A 644 -0.79 27.11 -13.90
CA GLU A 644 0.38 27.23 -14.74
C GLU A 644 -0.03 27.80 -16.10
N LEU A 645 0.31 29.06 -16.34
CA LEU A 645 -0.06 29.77 -17.57
C LEU A 645 0.79 29.31 -18.76
N GLN A 646 0.52 28.12 -19.30
CA GLN A 646 1.15 27.63 -20.54
C GLN A 646 0.71 28.46 -21.76
N VAL A 647 1.48 28.41 -22.86
CA VAL A 647 1.26 29.28 -24.04
C VAL A 647 -0.08 28.98 -24.72
N ASP A 648 -0.39 27.72 -24.87
CA ASP A 648 -1.63 27.18 -25.45
C ASP A 648 -2.88 27.67 -24.73
N VAL A 649 -2.97 27.46 -23.40
CA VAL A 649 -4.12 27.88 -22.61
C VAL A 649 -4.23 29.40 -22.54
N THR A 650 -3.10 30.10 -22.36
CA THR A 650 -3.11 31.56 -22.27
C THR A 650 -3.52 32.20 -23.59
N LYS A 651 -3.12 31.62 -24.73
CA LYS A 651 -3.53 32.09 -26.05
C LYS A 651 -5.05 32.06 -26.20
N ILE A 652 -5.70 31.00 -25.72
CA ILE A 652 -7.15 30.84 -25.81
C ILE A 652 -7.85 31.82 -24.85
N ILE A 653 -7.37 31.95 -23.61
CA ILE A 653 -7.91 32.93 -22.66
C ILE A 653 -7.80 34.36 -23.21
N LEU A 654 -6.65 34.72 -23.80
CA LEU A 654 -6.46 36.05 -24.41
C LEU A 654 -7.35 36.29 -25.63
N ALA A 655 -7.72 35.25 -26.37
CA ALA A 655 -8.64 35.34 -27.51
C ALA A 655 -10.10 35.47 -27.06
N ASP A 656 -10.46 34.84 -25.93
CA ASP A 656 -11.81 34.87 -25.35
C ASP A 656 -12.14 36.23 -24.70
N ILE A 657 -11.15 36.88 -24.07
CA ILE A 657 -11.32 38.23 -23.51
C ILE A 657 -11.42 39.26 -24.66
N SER A 658 -12.44 40.12 -24.68
CA SER A 658 -12.58 41.16 -25.71
C SER A 658 -11.57 42.30 -25.58
N ASP A 659 -11.31 43.06 -26.64
CA ASP A 659 -10.33 44.16 -26.65
C ASP A 659 -10.90 45.52 -26.19
N THR A 660 -11.73 45.55 -25.14
CA THR A 660 -12.18 46.81 -24.51
C THR A 660 -11.07 47.41 -23.64
N LYS A 661 -11.13 48.72 -23.33
CA LYS A 661 -10.09 49.39 -22.52
C LYS A 661 -9.84 48.71 -21.17
N GLU A 662 -10.90 48.26 -20.49
CA GLU A 662 -10.82 47.55 -19.21
C GLU A 662 -10.24 46.14 -19.37
N ASN A 663 -10.66 45.42 -20.41
CA ASN A 663 -10.21 44.07 -20.68
C ASN A 663 -8.75 44.02 -21.19
N VAL A 664 -8.28 45.06 -21.87
CA VAL A 664 -6.86 45.25 -22.21
C VAL A 664 -6.00 45.31 -20.94
N ILE A 665 -6.46 45.98 -19.88
CA ILE A 665 -5.77 46.02 -18.59
C ILE A 665 -5.72 44.62 -17.97
N GLN A 666 -6.82 43.85 -18.05
CA GLN A 666 -6.87 42.47 -17.59
C GLN A 666 -5.89 41.57 -18.36
N LYS A 667 -5.86 41.65 -19.71
CA LYS A 667 -4.90 40.92 -20.55
C LYS A 667 -3.46 41.24 -20.19
N LEU A 668 -3.13 42.53 -20.01
CA LEU A 668 -1.79 42.96 -19.62
C LEU A 668 -1.41 42.47 -18.21
N LYS A 669 -2.36 42.50 -17.27
CA LYS A 669 -2.15 41.96 -15.92
C LYS A 669 -1.87 40.46 -15.97
N LEU A 670 -2.63 39.69 -16.76
CA LEU A 670 -2.37 38.27 -16.96
C LEU A 670 -0.98 38.02 -17.58
N LEU A 671 -0.61 38.80 -18.59
CA LEU A 671 0.69 38.70 -19.25
C LEU A 671 1.87 39.04 -18.31
N SER A 672 1.65 39.88 -17.30
CA SER A 672 2.68 40.25 -16.33
C SER A 672 3.10 39.11 -15.39
N PHE A 673 2.25 38.09 -15.21
CA PHE A 673 2.56 36.91 -14.39
C PHE A 673 3.35 35.83 -15.15
N LEU A 674 3.56 36.00 -16.45
CA LEU A 674 4.30 35.04 -17.27
C LEU A 674 5.80 35.32 -17.26
N PRO A 675 6.64 34.27 -17.40
CA PRO A 675 8.04 34.46 -17.75
C PRO A 675 8.19 35.30 -19.03
N ARG A 676 9.19 36.20 -19.06
CA ARG A 676 9.38 37.18 -20.14
C ARG A 676 9.39 36.55 -21.55
N SER A 677 10.00 35.38 -21.70
CA SER A 677 10.04 34.63 -22.96
C SER A 677 8.65 34.20 -23.44
N ARG A 678 7.78 33.75 -22.53
CA ARG A 678 6.41 33.30 -22.79
C ARG A 678 5.50 34.48 -23.10
N ALA A 679 5.61 35.54 -22.29
CA ALA A 679 4.90 36.81 -22.52
C ALA A 679 5.20 37.40 -23.90
N LYS A 680 6.48 37.43 -24.31
CA LYS A 680 6.90 37.93 -25.63
C LYS A 680 6.29 37.14 -26.79
N ARG A 681 6.25 35.80 -26.68
CA ARG A 681 5.61 34.93 -27.69
C ARG A 681 4.13 35.24 -27.85
N LEU A 682 3.41 35.46 -26.75
CA LEU A 682 1.98 35.78 -26.76
C LEU A 682 1.70 37.20 -27.24
N LEU A 683 2.52 38.18 -26.82
CA LEU A 683 2.46 39.56 -27.34
C LEU A 683 2.65 39.58 -28.87
N ASN A 684 3.57 38.77 -29.41
CA ASN A 684 3.76 38.68 -30.86
C ASN A 684 2.52 38.19 -31.61
N GLN A 685 1.67 37.39 -30.97
CA GLN A 685 0.45 36.84 -31.57
C GLN A 685 -0.78 37.72 -31.34
N TRP A 686 -0.76 38.61 -30.34
CA TRP A 686 -1.86 39.54 -30.07
C TRP A 686 -1.76 40.79 -30.96
N LEU A 687 -2.65 40.88 -31.94
CA LEU A 687 -2.72 41.96 -32.93
C LEU A 687 -3.44 43.21 -32.38
N HIS A 688 -2.88 43.83 -31.33
CA HIS A 688 -3.42 45.05 -30.72
C HIS A 688 -2.38 46.18 -30.69
N PRO A 689 -2.77 47.47 -30.85
CA PRO A 689 -1.82 48.60 -30.84
C PRO A 689 -0.94 48.67 -29.60
N VAL A 690 -1.48 48.30 -28.43
CA VAL A 690 -0.70 48.27 -27.17
C VAL A 690 0.37 47.19 -27.20
N SER A 691 0.09 46.02 -27.79
CA SER A 691 1.10 44.97 -27.97
C SER A 691 2.22 45.44 -28.91
N LEU A 692 1.87 46.10 -30.03
CA LEU A 692 2.86 46.71 -30.94
C LEU A 692 3.73 47.74 -30.23
N MET A 693 3.13 48.62 -29.43
CA MET A 693 3.85 49.62 -28.65
C MET A 693 4.82 48.99 -27.65
N LEU A 694 4.40 47.97 -26.91
CA LEU A 694 5.27 47.27 -25.95
C LEU A 694 6.43 46.55 -26.65
N ARG A 695 6.18 45.91 -27.79
CA ARG A 695 7.22 45.27 -28.60
C ARG A 695 8.21 46.28 -29.18
N ALA A 696 7.74 47.43 -29.67
CA ALA A 696 8.58 48.51 -30.16
C ALA A 696 9.46 49.10 -29.04
N ARG A 697 8.90 49.30 -27.85
CA ARG A 697 9.65 49.76 -26.66
C ARG A 697 10.71 48.74 -26.23
N GLU A 698 10.38 47.45 -26.19
CA GLU A 698 11.35 46.40 -25.88
C GLU A 698 12.46 46.36 -26.94
N HIS A 699 12.11 46.45 -28.22
CA HIS A 699 13.10 46.46 -29.30
C HIS A 699 14.04 47.66 -29.20
N ALA A 700 13.51 48.87 -28.97
CA ALA A 700 14.30 50.07 -28.76
C ALA A 700 15.20 49.94 -27.52
N ALA A 701 14.70 49.40 -26.41
CA ALA A 701 15.48 49.16 -25.21
C ALA A 701 16.64 48.18 -25.47
N ASN A 702 16.39 47.08 -26.19
CA ASN A 702 17.44 46.13 -26.55
C ASN A 702 18.52 46.76 -27.44
N ILE A 703 18.14 47.62 -28.40
CA ILE A 703 19.10 48.38 -29.22
C ILE A 703 19.93 49.32 -28.36
N LEU A 704 19.29 50.07 -27.46
CA LEU A 704 19.96 51.03 -26.58
C LEU A 704 20.89 50.34 -25.56
N CYS A 705 20.58 49.10 -25.16
CA CYS A 705 21.43 48.28 -24.29
C CYS A 705 22.53 47.53 -25.05
N GLY A 706 22.62 47.64 -26.38
CA GLY A 706 23.65 46.98 -27.18
C GLY A 706 23.43 45.49 -27.43
N GLU A 707 22.24 44.94 -27.18
CA GLU A 707 21.93 43.55 -27.56
C GLU A 707 21.79 43.45 -29.09
N VAL A 708 22.65 42.65 -29.72
CA VAL A 708 22.62 42.41 -31.18
C VAL A 708 21.30 41.72 -31.54
N SER A 709 20.44 42.44 -32.25
CA SER A 709 19.19 41.91 -32.77
C SER A 709 19.48 40.80 -33.79
N GLN A 710 19.04 39.56 -33.52
CA GLN A 710 18.97 38.50 -34.54
C GLN A 710 17.90 38.87 -35.58
N SER A 711 18.27 39.72 -36.53
CA SER A 711 17.46 40.01 -37.71
C SER A 711 17.45 38.78 -38.63
N ARG A 712 16.26 38.25 -38.90
CA ARG A 712 16.00 37.26 -39.95
C ARG A 712 16.14 37.91 -41.33
N ILE A 713 17.35 38.22 -41.78
CA ILE A 713 17.63 38.53 -43.19
C ILE A 713 19.02 37.99 -43.53
N GLY A 714 19.08 36.91 -44.32
CA GLY A 714 20.32 36.48 -44.97
C GLY A 714 20.68 34.99 -44.87
N SER A 715 19.83 34.08 -45.33
CA SER A 715 20.32 32.80 -45.87
C SER A 715 19.36 32.28 -46.94
N ARG A 716 19.35 32.96 -48.08
CA ARG A 716 19.08 32.30 -49.37
C ARG A 716 20.45 32.05 -49.98
N THR A 717 21.04 30.91 -49.67
CA THR A 717 22.19 30.40 -50.42
C THR A 717 21.72 30.07 -51.83
N LEU A 718 22.07 30.95 -52.77
CA LEU A 718 22.15 30.64 -54.19
C LEU A 718 23.00 29.38 -54.35
N GLN A 719 22.39 28.36 -54.95
CA GLN A 719 23.10 27.20 -55.47
C GLN A 719 24.09 27.68 -56.53
N HIS A 720 25.39 27.62 -56.24
CA HIS A 720 26.39 27.59 -57.30
C HIS A 720 27.05 26.22 -57.36
N ARG A 721 26.76 25.56 -58.47
CA ARG A 721 27.24 24.25 -58.89
C ARG A 721 28.69 24.38 -59.37
N ASN A 722 29.49 23.39 -58.95
CA ASN A 722 30.61 22.76 -59.67
C ASN A 722 31.99 23.46 -59.82
N HIS A 723 32.98 22.76 -59.26
CA HIS A 723 34.23 22.28 -59.88
C HIS A 723 35.28 23.32 -60.36
N HIS A 724 36.42 23.44 -59.66
CA HIS A 724 37.67 22.68 -59.94
C HIS A 724 38.88 23.27 -59.19
N ASN A 725 39.69 22.35 -58.65
CA ASN A 725 41.16 22.35 -58.55
C ASN A 725 41.96 23.33 -57.67
N SER A 726 42.80 22.70 -56.84
CA SER A 726 44.20 23.00 -56.52
C SER A 726 44.55 23.67 -55.17
N LEU A 727 44.96 22.79 -54.26
CA LEU A 727 46.09 22.86 -53.32
C LEU A 727 46.79 24.20 -53.00
N ALA A 728 46.91 24.41 -51.68
CA ALA A 728 48.00 25.03 -50.91
C ALA A 728 48.10 26.58 -50.82
N ALA A 729 47.78 27.13 -49.63
CA ALA A 729 48.73 27.58 -48.59
C ALA A 729 48.09 28.66 -47.66
N PHE A 730 48.09 28.38 -46.35
CA PHE A 730 47.66 29.25 -45.22
C PHE A 730 48.58 30.50 -45.02
N PRO A 731 48.38 31.43 -44.03
CA PRO A 731 47.37 31.53 -42.94
C PRO A 731 46.79 32.95 -42.67
N SER A 732 45.65 33.04 -41.95
CA SER A 732 45.37 34.14 -40.99
C SER A 732 44.42 33.65 -39.89
N ALA A 733 44.65 34.15 -38.69
CA ALA A 733 44.15 33.66 -37.40
C ALA A 733 42.63 33.76 -37.20
N ASP A 734 42.06 32.68 -36.64
CA ASP A 734 41.15 32.69 -35.48
C ASP A 734 40.48 31.31 -35.38
N ARG A 735 41.20 30.37 -34.74
CA ARG A 735 40.60 29.14 -34.20
C ARG A 735 40.39 29.37 -32.71
N LEU A 736 39.15 29.63 -32.30
CA LEU A 736 38.73 29.46 -30.92
C LEU A 736 38.88 27.98 -30.53
N SER A 737 39.48 27.75 -29.38
CA SER A 737 40.00 26.44 -28.97
C SER A 737 38.96 25.66 -28.14
N PRO A 738 39.00 24.31 -28.13
CA PRO A 738 38.16 23.48 -27.25
C PRO A 738 38.39 23.72 -25.74
N LEU A 739 39.41 24.50 -25.37
CA LEU A 739 39.75 24.82 -23.99
C LEU A 739 38.79 25.87 -23.40
N ASP A 740 38.28 26.79 -24.22
CA ASP A 740 37.35 27.84 -23.78
C ASP A 740 35.99 27.23 -23.40
N THR A 741 35.54 26.24 -24.18
CA THR A 741 34.32 25.48 -23.87
C THR A 741 34.46 24.60 -22.62
N PHE A 742 35.70 24.20 -22.27
CA PHE A 742 36.00 23.43 -21.06
C PHE A 742 36.09 24.31 -19.81
N LEU A 743 36.62 25.53 -19.93
CA LEU A 743 36.67 26.53 -18.85
C LEU A 743 35.29 27.11 -18.52
N ASP A 744 34.43 27.30 -19.53
CA ASP A 744 33.02 27.68 -19.33
C ASP A 744 32.21 26.59 -18.60
N LEU A 745 32.55 25.31 -18.80
CA LEU A 745 31.92 24.18 -18.13
C LEU A 745 32.35 24.03 -16.66
N LEU A 746 33.55 24.50 -16.31
CA LEU A 746 34.05 24.53 -14.93
C LEU A 746 33.51 25.73 -14.14
N THR A 747 33.30 26.88 -14.79
CA THR A 747 32.76 28.09 -14.13
C THR A 747 31.26 28.03 -13.90
N ALA A 748 30.49 27.31 -14.73
CA ALA A 748 29.05 27.08 -14.53
C ALA A 748 28.70 26.25 -13.28
N LYS A 749 29.68 25.57 -12.67
CA LYS A 749 29.49 24.76 -11.44
C LYS A 749 29.89 25.49 -10.15
N GLY A 750 30.32 26.75 -10.26
CA GLY A 750 30.87 27.55 -9.15
C GLY A 750 29.98 28.66 -8.59
N ALA A 751 28.73 28.79 -9.04
CA ALA A 751 27.78 29.75 -8.48
C ALA A 751 26.66 28.99 -7.77
N ASN A 752 26.78 28.90 -6.44
CA ASN A 752 25.72 28.47 -5.52
C ASN A 752 24.55 29.46 -5.53
#